data_AF-A0A3B8Q2B7-F1
#
_entry.id   AF-A0A3B8Q2B7-F1
#
_cell.length_a   1.000
_cell.length_b   1.000
_cell.length_c   1.000
_cell.angle_alpha   90.00
_cell.angle_beta   90.00
_cell.angle_gamma   90.00
#
_symmetry.space_group_name_H-M   'P 1'
#
loop_
_entity.id
_entity.type
_entity.pdbx_description
1 polymer ?
#
loop_
_entity_poly.entity_id
_entity_poly.type
_entity_poly.pdbx_seq_one_letter_code
_entity_poly.pdbx_strand_id
1 'polypeptide(L)'
;MRLRTELGQPNLTQPLTDTAFPKWDIEHLPDFVLCGDPWFRPIALAFGPDGCLYIVDWYNAIISHNEVPRTHPDRDKTRGRIWRVRHESQPHRIEVPNLYAAPDSKLLTHLAATSSWEANAAWQEITDRQATSVAPHLAERVVSNTLPIDLRLRAAWSLEGLGKLDSAHWQSFLKSGQSVLVREALRLLRTAKVDPALRLQIAEKHLVPSELGRDRRVTQEALRLLADLLTFDATAFGTAQPTQVRERAVDALVAHLYRLELLRERVPRSYHDDFETYLARAALERHPERLRAWLDDSQVGSTLPVQDSKLQYRAIGCLALGGAEGGRRLAPLLARLNRPATDEEVVLVAKAAPDPAAVDALQRVLANGPALRALYLQRAQLNDTALSPLLENAVRNLIAREPSAANQDLLVQVATGFRLSGLEAELVAAAEAPGASPERQRSALRALREAGSKQVAVFGSFARSGDDGVRREAVTALAAAKSDEAVPALLDVWGTLPPNLRRLAVDRLASSPGGARQLVEKIQQGAIARDELDGNALDKLAAVLPDDPSVKQLVAELNAGLSTVLRLNGGDGDYVDQPLELTGPFTVETWVRLDPGISNQDSLLGGPELDANFFESRFRVWLGGGVHDIVVASRPIVPEAWTHVAFTRDSAGVFRIYLNGELDMTSTTKDVRSFQNLFVGRGNVAGGTAGGLAEFRVWNVCRTPDEIRAAANLALPRADGLVYSGTGHQWGRLHGDAKLERTADAPPVLSQSEASALAVKFEQFRALTTRRGDPNRGQQVFTTTCGVCHTVHGVGGKVGPALDGAGAHGPEALLRNVLTPNAAMEGGYRRFRVETQDGDVVEGLLAAQDADSFTIRQPSTEDQRFLRNKLRRAGFLKGSVMPEGLLEALPPDQAQDLLTYVLTLK
;
A
#
# COMPACT_ATOMS: atom_id res chain seq x y z
N MET A 1 -28.96 3.30 20.84
CA MET A 1 -29.92 2.81 19.82
C MET A 1 -30.92 1.87 20.48
N ARG A 2 -32.20 1.89 20.06
CA ARG A 2 -33.25 0.97 20.51
C ARG A 2 -33.73 0.14 19.33
N LEU A 3 -33.89 -1.17 19.54
CA LEU A 3 -34.54 -2.07 18.60
C LEU A 3 -36.06 -1.95 18.78
N ARG A 4 -36.77 -1.53 17.73
CA ARG A 4 -38.24 -1.64 17.66
C ARG A 4 -38.60 -2.80 16.73
N THR A 5 -39.55 -3.64 17.16
CA THR A 5 -40.22 -4.59 16.29
C THR A 5 -41.51 -3.95 15.78
N GLU A 6 -41.77 -3.98 14.46
CA GLU A 6 -43.02 -3.45 13.87
C GLU A 6 -44.31 -4.14 14.38
N LEU A 7 -44.18 -5.26 15.11
CA LEU A 7 -45.32 -5.95 15.69
C LEU A 7 -45.48 -5.55 17.16
N GLY A 8 -46.55 -4.79 17.45
CA GLY A 8 -47.18 -4.81 18.79
C GLY A 8 -47.44 -6.26 19.21
N GLN A 9 -47.40 -6.53 20.51
CA GLN A 9 -47.39 -7.88 21.11
C GLN A 9 -48.09 -8.95 20.27
N PRO A 10 -47.40 -10.03 19.85
CA PRO A 10 -47.98 -11.01 18.94
C PRO A 10 -49.13 -11.73 19.63
N ASN A 11 -50.31 -11.67 19.01
CA ASN A 11 -51.44 -12.50 19.37
C ASN A 11 -51.09 -13.95 18.96
N LEU A 12 -50.96 -14.86 19.93
CA LEU A 12 -50.41 -16.22 19.78
C LEU A 12 -51.26 -17.21 18.95
N THR A 13 -52.17 -16.73 18.09
CA THR A 13 -53.21 -17.57 17.47
C THR A 13 -53.25 -17.55 15.94
N GLN A 14 -52.29 -16.93 15.23
CA GLN A 14 -52.23 -16.98 13.76
C GLN A 14 -50.97 -17.68 13.22
N PRO A 15 -51.07 -18.48 12.13
CA PRO A 15 -49.92 -19.08 11.48
C PRO A 15 -49.09 -18.01 10.76
N LEU A 16 -47.77 -18.04 10.97
CA LEU A 16 -46.82 -17.16 10.27
C LEU A 16 -46.77 -17.52 8.78
N THR A 17 -47.27 -16.65 7.91
CA THR A 17 -47.10 -16.75 6.45
C THR A 17 -45.84 -16.02 5.98
N ASP A 18 -45.30 -16.50 4.86
CA ASP A 18 -43.94 -16.44 4.29
C ASP A 18 -43.26 -15.06 4.00
N THR A 19 -43.64 -13.96 4.65
CA THR A 19 -43.01 -12.63 4.39
C THR A 19 -42.67 -11.80 5.62
N ALA A 20 -42.90 -12.29 6.84
CA ALA A 20 -42.67 -11.52 8.05
C ALA A 20 -41.36 -11.90 8.75
N PHE A 21 -40.20 -11.55 8.16
CA PHE A 21 -39.03 -11.32 9.01
C PHE A 21 -39.33 -10.10 9.89
N PRO A 22 -39.17 -10.15 11.22
CA PRO A 22 -39.34 -8.96 12.04
C PRO A 22 -38.34 -7.92 11.55
N LYS A 23 -38.85 -6.86 10.91
CA LYS A 23 -38.06 -5.68 10.58
C LYS A 23 -37.69 -5.04 11.91
N TRP A 24 -36.40 -4.98 12.14
CA TRP A 24 -35.82 -4.30 13.29
C TRP A 24 -35.53 -2.88 12.87
N ASP A 25 -36.30 -1.93 13.37
CA ASP A 25 -35.96 -0.52 13.22
C ASP A 25 -34.98 -0.15 14.32
N ILE A 26 -33.84 0.41 13.90
CA ILE A 26 -32.83 0.94 14.78
C ILE A 26 -33.15 2.42 14.99
N GLU A 27 -33.68 2.74 16.16
CA GLU A 27 -33.90 4.12 16.56
C GLU A 27 -32.64 4.66 17.25
N HIS A 28 -32.09 5.78 16.77
CA HIS A 28 -31.09 6.51 17.53
C HIS A 28 -31.75 7.08 18.78
N LEU A 29 -31.31 6.63 19.95
CA LEU A 29 -31.78 7.19 21.22
C LEU A 29 -31.07 8.52 21.48
N PRO A 30 -31.61 9.39 22.35
CA PRO A 30 -30.86 10.55 22.83
C PRO A 30 -29.46 10.15 23.31
N ASP A 31 -28.49 11.03 23.07
CA ASP A 31 -27.11 10.81 23.50
C ASP A 31 -27.06 10.58 25.00
N PHE A 32 -26.42 9.47 25.41
CA PHE A 32 -26.36 9.07 26.81
C PHE A 32 -25.54 10.06 27.66
N VAL A 33 -24.48 10.64 27.08
CA VAL A 33 -23.64 11.65 27.70
C VAL A 33 -23.31 12.73 26.67
N LEU A 34 -23.53 13.99 27.07
CA LEU A 34 -23.03 15.18 26.40
C LEU A 34 -22.09 15.91 27.34
N CYS A 35 -20.95 16.38 26.83
CA CYS A 35 -19.98 17.13 27.63
C CYS A 35 -19.62 18.43 26.89
N GLY A 36 -19.68 19.57 27.57
CA GLY A 36 -19.26 20.85 27.01
C GLY A 36 -17.74 21.05 26.98
N ASP A 37 -16.98 20.11 27.52
CA ASP A 37 -15.52 20.13 27.53
C ASP A 37 -14.98 19.58 26.20
N PRO A 38 -14.29 20.39 25.37
CA PRO A 38 -13.84 19.97 24.04
C PRO A 38 -12.75 18.89 24.08
N TRP A 39 -12.18 18.60 25.25
CA TRP A 39 -11.16 17.55 25.43
C TRP A 39 -11.72 16.26 26.05
N PHE A 40 -13.03 16.20 26.33
CA PHE A 40 -13.70 14.96 26.74
C PHE A 40 -13.66 13.92 25.61
N ARG A 41 -12.99 12.79 25.86
CA ARG A 41 -12.78 11.71 24.90
C ARG A 41 -13.01 10.35 25.57
N PRO A 42 -14.27 9.88 25.63
CA PRO A 42 -14.57 8.57 26.17
C PRO A 42 -14.03 7.49 25.23
N ILE A 43 -13.07 6.70 25.71
CA ILE A 43 -12.41 5.64 24.92
C ILE A 43 -12.80 4.23 25.34
N ALA A 44 -13.41 4.08 26.52
CA ALA A 44 -13.90 2.80 27.01
C ALA A 44 -15.08 2.98 27.97
N LEU A 45 -15.94 1.97 28.00
CA LEU A 45 -17.08 1.87 28.90
C LEU A 45 -17.22 0.44 29.42
N ALA A 46 -17.44 0.27 30.72
CA ALA A 46 -17.60 -1.05 31.35
C ALA A 46 -18.46 -0.96 32.61
N PHE A 47 -19.26 -1.99 32.90
CA PHE A 47 -19.92 -2.09 34.21
C PHE A 47 -18.93 -2.61 35.26
N GLY A 48 -18.83 -1.90 36.38
CA GLY A 48 -17.99 -2.26 37.51
C GLY A 48 -18.66 -3.26 38.47
N PRO A 49 -17.93 -3.71 39.49
CA PRO A 49 -18.41 -4.70 40.48
C PRO A 49 -19.62 -4.25 41.30
N ASP A 50 -19.77 -2.95 41.49
CA ASP A 50 -20.90 -2.28 42.12
C ASP A 50 -22.12 -2.13 41.19
N GLY A 51 -22.00 -2.59 39.94
CA GLY A 51 -23.01 -2.45 38.89
C GLY A 51 -23.10 -1.04 38.29
N CYS A 52 -22.21 -0.11 38.64
CA CYS A 52 -22.19 1.21 38.02
C CYS A 52 -21.49 1.15 36.64
N LEU A 53 -21.90 2.01 35.71
CA LEU A 53 -21.21 2.17 34.43
C LEU A 53 -20.00 3.09 34.61
N TYR A 54 -18.81 2.58 34.32
CA TYR A 54 -17.57 3.34 34.32
C TYR A 54 -17.24 3.79 32.90
N ILE A 55 -16.95 5.08 32.73
CA ILE A 55 -16.50 5.67 31.46
C ILE A 55 -15.08 6.18 31.64
N VAL A 56 -14.15 5.65 30.84
CA VAL A 56 -12.76 6.10 30.81
C VAL A 56 -12.63 7.21 29.78
N ASP A 57 -12.30 8.40 30.25
CA ASP A 57 -12.03 9.57 29.45
C ASP A 57 -10.52 9.82 29.37
N TRP A 58 -9.98 9.66 28.16
CA TRP A 58 -8.56 9.83 27.87
C TRP A 58 -8.09 11.29 28.04
N TYR A 59 -9.00 12.26 28.03
CA TYR A 59 -8.77 13.68 28.25
C TYR A 59 -7.55 14.26 27.51
N ASN A 60 -7.67 14.48 26.20
CA ASN A 60 -6.56 14.95 25.37
C ASN A 60 -7.02 15.97 24.33
N ALA A 61 -6.24 17.02 24.08
CA ALA A 61 -6.54 17.97 23.01
C ALA A 61 -6.38 17.33 21.62
N ILE A 62 -5.40 16.43 21.46
CA ILE A 62 -5.01 15.84 20.17
C ILE A 62 -5.52 14.39 20.06
N ILE A 63 -6.10 14.06 18.90
CA ILE A 63 -6.80 12.79 18.69
C ILE A 63 -5.88 11.73 18.09
N SER A 64 -5.14 12.11 17.06
CA SER A 64 -4.36 11.18 16.25
C SER A 64 -2.86 11.30 16.54
N HIS A 65 -2.12 10.23 16.31
CA HIS A 65 -0.65 10.25 16.33
C HIS A 65 -0.04 10.86 15.06
N ASN A 66 -0.87 11.17 14.05
CA ASN A 66 -0.45 11.69 12.74
C ASN A 66 -0.74 13.19 12.53
N GLU A 67 -1.53 13.83 13.40
CA GLU A 67 -1.92 15.25 13.26
C GLU A 67 -0.80 16.21 13.64
N VAL A 68 -0.04 15.86 14.68
CA VAL A 68 1.09 16.64 15.19
C VAL A 68 2.14 15.69 15.77
N PRO A 69 3.41 16.12 15.92
CA PRO A 69 4.44 15.29 16.55
C PRO A 69 4.01 14.69 17.90
N ARG A 70 4.51 13.50 18.23
CA ARG A 70 4.22 12.83 19.52
C ARG A 70 4.73 13.60 20.76
N THR A 71 5.55 14.61 20.53
CA THR A 71 6.13 15.55 21.49
C THR A 71 5.35 16.87 21.61
N HIS A 72 4.28 17.07 20.83
CA HIS A 72 3.51 18.31 20.85
C HIS A 72 3.01 18.63 22.28
N PRO A 73 3.19 19.87 22.79
CA PRO A 73 2.95 20.23 24.19
C PRO A 73 1.49 20.02 24.62
N ASP A 74 0.53 20.18 23.70
CA ASP A 74 -0.89 19.97 23.98
C ASP A 74 -1.29 18.48 24.10
N ARG A 75 -0.36 17.54 23.89
CA ARG A 75 -0.62 16.11 24.15
C ARG A 75 -0.59 15.88 25.64
N ASP A 76 -1.77 15.80 26.24
CA ASP A 76 -1.90 15.52 27.65
C ASP A 76 -1.54 14.05 27.95
N LYS A 77 -0.58 13.85 28.85
CA LYS A 77 -0.14 12.54 29.34
C LYS A 77 -0.32 12.40 30.85
N THR A 78 -0.91 13.40 31.48
CA THR A 78 -0.94 13.57 32.95
C THR A 78 -2.34 13.56 33.51
N ARG A 79 -3.33 13.95 32.70
CA ARG A 79 -4.73 14.05 33.10
C ARG A 79 -5.58 13.02 32.35
N GLY A 80 -6.61 12.56 33.03
CA GLY A 80 -7.63 11.62 32.57
C GLY A 80 -8.76 11.62 33.59
N ARG A 81 -9.95 11.17 33.20
CA ARG A 81 -11.11 11.10 34.10
C ARG A 81 -11.75 9.73 34.04
N ILE A 82 -12.26 9.27 35.17
CA ILE A 82 -13.11 8.07 35.25
C ILE A 82 -14.45 8.52 35.79
N TRP A 83 -15.49 8.41 34.98
CA TRP A 83 -16.85 8.71 35.40
C TRP A 83 -17.51 7.44 35.91
N ARG A 84 -18.05 7.47 37.12
CA ARG A 84 -18.86 6.39 37.68
C ARG A 84 -20.33 6.82 37.63
N VAL A 85 -21.10 6.21 36.74
CA VAL A 85 -22.49 6.53 36.46
C VAL A 85 -23.40 5.46 37.06
N ARG A 86 -24.36 5.88 37.88
CA ARG A 86 -25.38 5.02 38.50
C ARG A 86 -26.75 5.56 38.16
N HIS A 87 -27.66 4.69 37.71
CA HIS A 87 -29.05 5.09 37.52
C HIS A 87 -29.70 5.37 38.88
N GLU A 88 -30.56 6.39 38.99
CA GLU A 88 -31.15 6.78 40.28
C GLU A 88 -31.97 5.65 40.93
N SER A 89 -32.65 4.83 40.11
CA SER A 89 -33.40 3.66 40.60
C SER A 89 -32.52 2.46 40.99
N GLN A 90 -31.24 2.47 40.64
CA GLN A 90 -30.33 1.39 41.00
C GLN A 90 -29.93 1.53 42.47
N PRO A 91 -30.18 0.51 43.32
CA PRO A 91 -29.78 0.57 44.72
C PRO A 91 -28.27 0.76 44.82
N HIS A 92 -27.85 1.58 45.78
CA HIS A 92 -26.44 1.84 45.97
C HIS A 92 -25.74 0.60 46.54
N ARG A 93 -25.00 -0.11 45.67
CA ARG A 93 -24.21 -1.27 46.07
C ARG A 93 -22.84 -0.80 46.56
N ILE A 94 -22.75 -0.55 47.87
CA ILE A 94 -21.47 -0.19 48.52
C ILE A 94 -20.61 -1.44 48.70
N GLU A 95 -21.23 -2.57 49.05
CA GLU A 95 -20.53 -3.82 49.31
C GLU A 95 -20.39 -4.67 48.06
N VAL A 96 -19.16 -4.73 47.56
CA VAL A 96 -18.74 -5.67 46.52
C VAL A 96 -18.26 -6.95 47.22
N PRO A 97 -18.85 -8.13 46.92
CA PRO A 97 -18.41 -9.37 47.54
C PRO A 97 -17.00 -9.73 47.07
N ASN A 98 -16.13 -10.05 48.02
CA ASN A 98 -14.79 -10.55 47.72
C ASN A 98 -14.88 -12.04 47.35
N LEU A 99 -15.04 -12.33 46.06
CA LEU A 99 -15.20 -13.71 45.58
C LEU A 99 -13.92 -14.54 45.71
N TYR A 100 -12.75 -13.91 45.73
CA TYR A 100 -11.49 -14.58 46.02
C TYR A 100 -11.51 -15.23 47.42
N ALA A 101 -12.11 -14.56 48.41
CA ALA A 101 -12.24 -15.07 49.78
C ALA A 101 -13.54 -15.86 50.03
N ALA A 102 -14.49 -15.86 49.09
CA ALA A 102 -15.77 -16.56 49.27
C ALA A 102 -15.56 -18.08 49.27
N PRO A 103 -16.21 -18.83 50.19
CA PRO A 103 -16.15 -20.28 50.18
C PRO A 103 -16.91 -20.84 48.97
N ASP A 104 -16.49 -22.01 48.47
CA ASP A 104 -17.06 -22.67 47.29
C ASP A 104 -18.60 -22.76 47.33
N SER A 105 -19.17 -23.09 48.50
CA SER A 105 -20.63 -23.20 48.69
C SER A 105 -21.39 -21.90 48.39
N LYS A 106 -20.74 -20.74 48.50
CA LYS A 106 -21.33 -19.43 48.18
C LYS A 106 -21.17 -19.06 46.71
N LEU A 107 -20.19 -19.61 45.99
CA LEU A 107 -19.97 -19.33 44.56
C LEU A 107 -21.20 -19.68 43.71
N LEU A 108 -21.96 -20.72 44.09
CA LEU A 108 -23.23 -21.07 43.44
C LEU A 108 -24.28 -19.96 43.54
N THR A 109 -24.30 -19.20 44.63
CA THR A 109 -25.22 -18.06 44.79
C THR A 109 -24.77 -16.90 43.90
N HIS A 110 -23.46 -16.60 43.92
CA HIS A 110 -22.88 -15.52 43.11
C HIS A 110 -22.96 -15.79 41.60
N LEU A 111 -22.87 -17.05 41.16
CA LEU A 111 -23.04 -17.44 39.75
C LEU A 111 -24.43 -17.08 39.20
N ALA A 112 -25.44 -17.06 40.07
CA ALA A 112 -26.82 -16.68 39.77
C ALA A 112 -27.12 -15.18 39.99
N ALA A 113 -26.10 -14.38 40.30
CA ALA A 113 -26.27 -12.95 40.51
C ALA A 113 -26.73 -12.25 39.23
N THR A 114 -27.53 -11.20 39.41
CA THR A 114 -27.97 -10.31 38.32
C THR A 114 -26.83 -9.42 37.81
N SER A 115 -25.81 -9.17 38.64
CA SER A 115 -24.58 -8.50 38.23
C SER A 115 -23.74 -9.41 37.35
N SER A 116 -23.51 -9.02 36.10
CA SER A 116 -22.64 -9.77 35.18
C SER A 116 -21.20 -9.85 35.69
N TRP A 117 -20.69 -8.80 36.35
CA TRP A 117 -19.36 -8.83 36.96
C TRP A 117 -19.27 -9.92 38.03
N GLU A 118 -20.24 -9.95 38.94
CA GLU A 118 -20.25 -10.90 40.06
C GLU A 118 -20.42 -12.34 39.59
N ALA A 119 -21.30 -12.57 38.63
CA ALA A 119 -21.49 -13.90 38.08
C ALA A 119 -20.27 -14.39 37.28
N ASN A 120 -19.61 -13.51 36.51
CA ASN A 120 -18.39 -13.85 35.79
C ASN A 120 -17.22 -14.11 36.74
N ALA A 121 -17.09 -13.29 37.80
CA ALA A 121 -16.09 -13.51 38.84
C ALA A 121 -16.36 -14.83 39.59
N ALA A 122 -17.62 -15.19 39.85
CA ALA A 122 -17.95 -16.49 40.44
C ALA A 122 -17.57 -17.66 39.51
N TRP A 123 -17.88 -17.55 38.22
CA TRP A 123 -17.48 -18.55 37.22
C TRP A 123 -15.95 -18.70 37.12
N GLN A 124 -15.24 -17.57 37.09
CA GLN A 124 -13.77 -17.54 37.10
C GLN A 124 -13.23 -18.22 38.36
N GLU A 125 -13.70 -17.83 39.54
CA GLU A 125 -13.24 -18.42 40.80
C GLU A 125 -13.53 -19.92 40.90
N ILE A 126 -14.69 -20.39 40.41
CA ILE A 126 -14.99 -21.83 40.33
C ILE A 126 -13.93 -22.56 39.50
N THR A 127 -13.54 -21.97 38.37
CA THR A 127 -12.60 -22.56 37.40
C THR A 127 -11.15 -22.48 37.91
N ASP A 128 -10.69 -21.29 38.29
CA ASP A 128 -9.29 -21.01 38.65
C ASP A 128 -8.85 -21.81 39.88
N ARG A 129 -9.70 -21.93 40.91
CA ARG A 129 -9.38 -22.68 42.13
C ARG A 129 -9.73 -24.16 42.06
N GLN A 130 -10.32 -24.61 40.94
CA GLN A 130 -10.82 -25.98 40.77
C GLN A 130 -11.81 -26.40 41.88
N ALA A 131 -12.86 -25.60 42.09
CA ALA A 131 -13.90 -25.80 43.11
C ALA A 131 -14.80 -27.02 42.81
N THR A 132 -14.25 -28.23 42.79
CA THR A 132 -14.96 -29.46 42.40
C THR A 132 -16.11 -29.82 43.33
N SER A 133 -16.13 -29.30 44.56
CA SER A 133 -17.20 -29.47 45.55
C SER A 133 -18.57 -28.99 45.04
N VAL A 134 -18.61 -28.00 44.14
CA VAL A 134 -19.85 -27.46 43.58
C VAL A 134 -20.35 -28.17 42.32
N ALA A 135 -19.55 -29.09 41.75
CA ALA A 135 -19.86 -29.73 40.47
C ALA A 135 -21.23 -30.45 40.43
N PRO A 136 -21.68 -31.20 41.47
CA PRO A 136 -23.01 -31.84 41.43
C PRO A 136 -24.16 -30.83 41.28
N HIS A 137 -24.07 -29.69 41.97
CA HIS A 137 -25.10 -28.65 41.91
C HIS A 137 -25.05 -27.88 40.57
N LEU A 138 -23.86 -27.72 39.98
CA LEU A 138 -23.73 -27.16 38.63
C LEU A 138 -24.38 -28.09 37.59
N ALA A 139 -24.20 -29.41 37.73
CA ALA A 139 -24.80 -30.41 36.85
C ALA A 139 -26.34 -30.32 36.85
N GLU A 140 -26.95 -30.26 38.04
CA GLU A 140 -28.40 -30.06 38.21
C GLU A 140 -28.89 -28.78 37.51
N ARG A 141 -28.13 -27.69 37.61
CA ARG A 141 -28.49 -26.40 36.99
C ARG A 141 -28.47 -26.47 35.47
N VAL A 142 -27.48 -27.13 34.88
CA VAL A 142 -27.37 -27.25 33.42
C VAL A 142 -28.58 -27.96 32.81
N VAL A 143 -29.00 -29.07 33.42
CA VAL A 143 -30.12 -29.90 32.92
C VAL A 143 -31.51 -29.36 33.28
N SER A 144 -31.59 -28.38 34.18
CA SER A 144 -32.87 -27.79 34.59
C SER A 144 -33.49 -26.91 33.49
N ASN A 145 -34.70 -27.26 33.05
CA ASN A 145 -35.45 -26.49 32.06
C ASN A 145 -36.24 -25.31 32.65
N THR A 146 -36.24 -25.14 33.97
CA THR A 146 -36.93 -24.04 34.65
C THR A 146 -36.01 -22.87 35.00
N LEU A 147 -34.69 -23.06 34.89
CA LEU A 147 -33.70 -22.02 35.18
C LEU A 147 -33.46 -21.09 33.98
N PRO A 148 -33.09 -19.82 34.23
CA PRO A 148 -32.67 -18.88 33.18
C PRO A 148 -31.55 -19.44 32.29
N ILE A 149 -31.62 -19.16 30.99
CA ILE A 149 -30.66 -19.67 29.99
C ILE A 149 -29.22 -19.24 30.33
N ASP A 150 -29.01 -18.01 30.77
CA ASP A 150 -27.67 -17.50 31.10
C ASP A 150 -27.05 -18.22 32.30
N LEU A 151 -27.84 -18.53 33.34
CA LEU A 151 -27.36 -19.34 34.47
C LEU A 151 -27.00 -20.76 34.05
N ARG A 152 -27.81 -21.38 33.18
CA ARG A 152 -27.52 -22.72 32.64
C ARG A 152 -26.22 -22.73 31.84
N LEU A 153 -25.98 -21.71 31.00
CA LEU A 153 -24.75 -21.56 30.22
C LEU A 153 -23.53 -21.40 31.14
N ARG A 154 -23.59 -20.50 32.12
CA ARG A 154 -22.49 -20.29 33.09
C ARG A 154 -22.20 -21.54 33.90
N ALA A 155 -23.24 -22.30 34.29
CA ALA A 155 -23.06 -23.58 34.96
C ALA A 155 -22.36 -24.60 34.05
N ALA A 156 -22.68 -24.65 32.77
CA ALA A 156 -22.00 -25.51 31.80
C ALA A 156 -20.54 -25.11 31.57
N TRP A 157 -20.23 -23.81 31.45
CA TRP A 157 -18.85 -23.31 31.36
C TRP A 157 -18.04 -23.60 32.62
N SER A 158 -18.67 -23.51 33.79
CA SER A 158 -18.05 -23.88 35.06
C SER A 158 -17.71 -25.37 35.09
N LEU A 159 -18.63 -26.25 34.66
CA LEU A 159 -18.36 -27.69 34.54
C LEU A 159 -17.28 -28.00 33.50
N GLU A 160 -17.22 -27.24 32.40
CA GLU A 160 -16.17 -27.37 31.39
C GLU A 160 -14.80 -27.08 32.00
N GLY A 161 -14.66 -25.94 32.70
CA GLY A 161 -13.43 -25.53 33.36
C GLY A 161 -12.97 -26.48 34.47
N LEU A 162 -13.91 -27.21 35.09
CA LEU A 162 -13.62 -28.27 36.07
C LEU A 162 -13.33 -29.64 35.43
N GLY A 163 -13.49 -29.79 34.11
CA GLY A 163 -13.40 -31.08 33.43
C GLY A 163 -14.48 -32.08 33.86
N LYS A 164 -15.66 -31.60 34.30
CA LYS A 164 -16.78 -32.40 34.83
C LYS A 164 -18.01 -32.42 33.91
N LEU A 165 -17.88 -31.98 32.67
CA LEU A 165 -18.94 -32.17 31.67
C LEU A 165 -19.13 -33.64 31.31
N ASP A 166 -20.39 -34.03 31.18
CA ASP A 166 -20.81 -35.35 30.71
C ASP A 166 -21.82 -35.23 29.54
N SER A 167 -22.31 -36.38 29.07
CA SER A 167 -23.26 -36.43 27.96
C SER A 167 -24.63 -35.86 28.28
N ALA A 168 -25.12 -35.97 29.52
CA ALA A 168 -26.45 -35.47 29.89
C ALA A 168 -26.55 -33.95 29.73
N HIS A 169 -25.45 -33.22 30.00
CA HIS A 169 -25.38 -31.76 29.92
C HIS A 169 -25.64 -31.21 28.51
N TRP A 170 -24.82 -31.59 27.53
CA TRP A 170 -24.99 -31.10 26.15
C TRP A 170 -26.22 -31.72 25.48
N GLN A 171 -26.63 -32.94 25.85
CA GLN A 171 -27.90 -33.51 25.38
C GLN A 171 -29.11 -32.69 25.85
N SER A 172 -29.09 -32.21 27.10
CA SER A 172 -30.14 -31.32 27.59
C SER A 172 -30.24 -30.05 26.75
N PHE A 173 -29.11 -29.47 26.37
CA PHE A 173 -29.08 -28.27 25.53
C PHE A 173 -29.58 -28.55 24.11
N LEU A 174 -29.17 -29.65 23.48
CA LEU A 174 -29.68 -30.06 22.16
C LEU A 174 -31.19 -30.32 22.16
N LYS A 175 -31.75 -30.87 23.25
CA LYS A 175 -33.19 -31.16 23.41
C LYS A 175 -34.04 -29.92 23.73
N SER A 176 -33.42 -28.81 24.14
CA SER A 176 -34.15 -27.62 24.62
C SER A 176 -34.96 -26.90 23.53
N GLY A 177 -34.60 -27.08 22.26
CA GLY A 177 -35.16 -26.31 21.14
C GLY A 177 -34.70 -24.84 21.08
N GLN A 178 -34.00 -24.34 22.09
CA GLN A 178 -33.53 -22.95 22.17
C GLN A 178 -32.21 -22.79 21.43
N SER A 179 -32.18 -21.96 20.38
CA SER A 179 -31.03 -21.82 19.48
C SER A 179 -29.73 -21.48 20.20
N VAL A 180 -29.77 -20.66 21.26
CA VAL A 180 -28.59 -20.30 22.06
C VAL A 180 -27.99 -21.52 22.78
N LEU A 181 -28.84 -22.36 23.37
CA LEU A 181 -28.40 -23.59 24.05
C LEU A 181 -27.92 -24.63 23.04
N VAL A 182 -28.62 -24.79 21.91
CA VAL A 182 -28.20 -25.70 20.83
C VAL A 182 -26.82 -25.29 20.28
N ARG A 183 -26.60 -24.00 20.03
CA ARG A 183 -25.29 -23.47 19.63
C ARG A 183 -24.22 -23.80 20.67
N GLU A 184 -24.53 -23.59 21.95
CA GLU A 184 -23.58 -23.89 23.02
C GLU A 184 -23.26 -25.38 23.10
N ALA A 185 -24.24 -26.26 22.91
CA ALA A 185 -24.00 -27.70 22.87
C ALA A 185 -23.02 -28.10 21.76
N LEU A 186 -23.16 -27.49 20.58
CA LEU A 186 -22.22 -27.71 19.46
C LEU A 186 -20.81 -27.24 19.81
N ARG A 187 -20.66 -26.08 20.47
CA ARG A 187 -19.36 -25.58 20.94
C ARG A 187 -18.74 -26.54 21.96
N LEU A 188 -19.52 -26.97 22.97
CA LEU A 188 -19.07 -27.92 24.00
C LEU A 188 -18.62 -29.25 23.40
N LEU A 189 -19.27 -29.72 22.33
CA LEU A 189 -18.88 -30.96 21.63
C LEU A 189 -17.50 -30.88 20.96
N ARG A 190 -16.96 -29.69 20.73
CA ARG A 190 -15.60 -29.52 20.17
C ARG A 190 -14.53 -29.95 21.17
N THR A 191 -14.75 -29.69 22.45
CA THR A 191 -13.82 -30.01 23.56
C THR A 191 -14.21 -31.26 24.34
N ALA A 192 -15.48 -31.69 24.30
CA ALA A 192 -15.96 -32.85 25.04
C ALA A 192 -15.32 -34.17 24.58
N LYS A 193 -15.14 -35.15 25.48
CA LYS A 193 -14.66 -36.49 25.15
C LYS A 193 -15.79 -37.39 24.62
N VAL A 194 -16.33 -37.04 23.45
CA VAL A 194 -17.43 -37.77 22.78
C VAL A 194 -16.92 -38.48 21.54
N ASP A 195 -17.50 -39.63 21.20
CA ASP A 195 -17.22 -40.34 19.94
C ASP A 195 -17.37 -39.38 18.73
N PRO A 196 -16.30 -39.19 17.92
CA PRO A 196 -16.32 -38.39 16.70
C PRO A 196 -17.47 -38.73 15.74
N ALA A 197 -17.91 -40.00 15.66
CA ALA A 197 -19.04 -40.37 14.80
C ALA A 197 -20.37 -39.76 15.28
N LEU A 198 -20.57 -39.68 16.59
CA LEU A 198 -21.73 -39.01 17.19
C LEU A 198 -21.66 -37.48 17.01
N ARG A 199 -20.47 -36.88 17.15
CA ARG A 199 -20.27 -35.44 16.88
C ARG A 199 -20.61 -35.08 15.44
N LEU A 200 -20.17 -35.90 14.48
CA LEU A 200 -20.50 -35.75 13.07
C LEU A 200 -22.02 -35.79 12.85
N GLN A 201 -22.69 -36.81 13.37
CA GLN A 201 -24.15 -36.96 13.25
C GLN A 201 -24.90 -35.74 13.80
N ILE A 202 -24.44 -35.22 14.95
CA ILE A 202 -25.02 -34.01 15.55
C ILE A 202 -24.77 -32.79 14.66
N ALA A 203 -23.54 -32.58 14.18
CA ALA A 203 -23.21 -31.45 13.33
C ALA A 203 -24.05 -31.45 12.03
N GLU A 204 -24.13 -32.58 11.33
CA GLU A 204 -24.92 -32.76 10.10
C GLU A 204 -26.41 -32.40 10.30
N LYS A 205 -27.00 -32.83 11.42
CA LYS A 205 -28.40 -32.52 11.77
C LYS A 205 -28.66 -31.01 11.85
N HIS A 206 -27.62 -30.22 12.10
CA HIS A 206 -27.70 -28.77 12.30
C HIS A 206 -27.24 -27.94 11.10
N LEU A 207 -26.89 -28.54 9.95
CA LEU A 207 -26.50 -27.85 8.70
C LEU A 207 -27.68 -27.38 7.81
N VAL A 208 -28.81 -26.97 8.40
CA VAL A 208 -30.04 -26.65 7.65
C VAL A 208 -30.04 -25.19 7.17
N PRO A 209 -30.38 -24.89 5.90
CA PRO A 209 -30.53 -23.51 5.39
C PRO A 209 -31.65 -22.72 6.07
N SER A 210 -31.55 -21.39 6.02
CA SER A 210 -32.46 -20.43 6.68
C SER A 210 -33.92 -20.47 6.23
N GLU A 211 -34.25 -21.09 5.10
CA GLU A 211 -35.64 -21.20 4.61
C GLU A 211 -36.52 -22.05 5.55
N LEU A 212 -35.92 -22.80 6.50
CA LEU A 212 -36.62 -23.62 7.50
C LEU A 212 -36.62 -23.01 8.93
N GLY A 213 -36.30 -21.71 9.07
CA GLY A 213 -36.49 -20.99 10.33
C GLY A 213 -35.49 -21.30 11.46
N ARG A 214 -34.28 -21.80 11.15
CA ARG A 214 -33.22 -22.02 12.16
C ARG A 214 -32.21 -20.86 12.24
N ASP A 215 -31.75 -20.57 13.46
CA ASP A 215 -30.73 -19.55 13.78
C ASP A 215 -29.38 -19.87 13.11
N ARG A 216 -28.91 -18.96 12.24
CA ARG A 216 -27.64 -19.08 11.48
C ARG A 216 -26.42 -19.32 12.38
N ARG A 217 -26.44 -18.85 13.62
CA ARG A 217 -25.34 -19.06 14.58
C ARG A 217 -25.20 -20.53 14.98
N VAL A 218 -26.28 -21.31 14.92
CA VAL A 218 -26.24 -22.76 15.14
C VAL A 218 -25.54 -23.44 13.97
N THR A 219 -25.90 -23.09 12.73
CA THR A 219 -25.25 -23.60 11.51
C THR A 219 -23.76 -23.28 11.50
N GLN A 220 -23.39 -22.04 11.83
CA GLN A 220 -21.99 -21.61 11.92
C GLN A 220 -21.18 -22.43 12.94
N GLU A 221 -21.76 -22.75 14.11
CA GLU A 221 -21.07 -23.60 15.09
C GLU A 221 -21.01 -25.06 14.65
N ALA A 222 -22.03 -25.57 13.93
CA ALA A 222 -21.98 -26.89 13.31
C ALA A 222 -20.84 -26.98 12.28
N LEU A 223 -20.62 -25.95 11.47
CA LEU A 223 -19.49 -25.87 10.53
C LEU A 223 -18.14 -25.89 11.26
N ARG A 224 -18.00 -25.18 12.39
CA ARG A 224 -16.78 -25.23 13.22
C ARG A 224 -16.55 -26.63 13.81
N LEU A 225 -17.61 -27.29 14.25
CA LEU A 225 -17.52 -28.67 14.74
C LEU A 225 -17.09 -29.65 13.62
N LEU A 226 -17.57 -29.47 12.39
CA LEU A 226 -17.11 -30.27 11.24
C LEU A 226 -15.65 -30.01 10.90
N ALA A 227 -15.20 -28.75 10.98
CA ALA A 227 -13.80 -28.41 10.75
C ALA A 227 -12.86 -29.13 11.73
N ASP A 228 -13.19 -29.15 13.03
CA ASP A 228 -12.41 -29.86 14.04
C ASP A 228 -12.36 -31.38 13.79
N LEU A 229 -13.43 -31.95 13.21
CA LEU A 229 -13.50 -33.37 12.84
C LEU A 229 -12.57 -33.75 11.67
N LEU A 230 -11.96 -32.79 10.97
CA LEU A 230 -10.93 -33.08 9.97
C LEU A 230 -9.56 -33.41 10.61
N THR A 231 -9.34 -33.04 11.88
CA THR A 231 -8.03 -33.12 12.54
C THR A 231 -8.03 -33.86 13.88
N PHE A 232 -9.14 -34.47 14.31
CA PHE A 232 -9.17 -35.13 15.61
C PHE A 232 -8.14 -36.27 15.73
N ASP A 233 -7.61 -36.44 16.94
CA ASP A 233 -6.74 -37.56 17.32
C ASP A 233 -7.57 -38.83 17.52
N ALA A 234 -7.41 -39.79 16.61
CA ALA A 234 -8.14 -41.06 16.65
C ALA A 234 -7.73 -41.94 17.84
N THR A 235 -6.49 -41.79 18.34
CA THR A 235 -5.96 -42.62 19.43
C THR A 235 -6.61 -42.27 20.77
N ALA A 236 -6.98 -41.01 20.97
CA ALA A 236 -7.65 -40.51 22.17
C ALA A 236 -9.09 -41.03 22.36
N PHE A 237 -9.71 -41.56 21.30
CA PHE A 237 -11.15 -41.91 21.28
C PHE A 237 -11.45 -43.37 20.95
N GLY A 238 -10.44 -44.20 20.65
CA GLY A 238 -10.66 -45.61 20.30
C GLY A 238 -11.59 -45.82 19.10
N THR A 239 -11.67 -44.86 18.19
CA THR A 239 -12.63 -44.87 17.07
C THR A 239 -12.33 -46.01 16.11
N ALA A 240 -13.34 -46.82 15.78
CA ALA A 240 -13.18 -47.94 14.85
C ALA A 240 -12.95 -47.51 13.39
N GLN A 241 -13.34 -46.29 12.99
CA GLN A 241 -13.30 -45.81 11.58
C GLN A 241 -12.99 -44.30 11.47
N PRO A 242 -11.80 -43.83 11.86
CA PRO A 242 -11.48 -42.40 11.85
C PRO A 242 -11.43 -41.79 10.44
N THR A 243 -11.09 -42.59 9.43
CA THR A 243 -11.09 -42.17 8.03
C THR A 243 -12.50 -41.84 7.54
N GLN A 244 -13.47 -42.70 7.84
CA GLN A 244 -14.86 -42.52 7.44
C GLN A 244 -15.48 -41.25 8.04
N VAL A 245 -15.18 -40.92 9.30
CA VAL A 245 -15.68 -39.69 9.95
C VAL A 245 -15.15 -38.45 9.23
N ARG A 246 -13.86 -38.45 8.86
CA ARG A 246 -13.22 -37.31 8.19
C ARG A 246 -13.76 -37.13 6.77
N GLU A 247 -13.92 -38.22 6.03
CA GLU A 247 -14.50 -38.20 4.67
C GLU A 247 -15.93 -37.67 4.69
N ARG A 248 -16.76 -38.12 5.64
CA ARG A 248 -18.12 -37.60 5.80
C ARG A 248 -18.17 -36.14 6.26
N ALA A 249 -17.20 -35.68 7.04
CA ALA A 249 -17.09 -34.26 7.38
C ALA A 249 -16.77 -33.41 6.12
N VAL A 250 -15.91 -33.89 5.22
CA VAL A 250 -15.67 -33.25 3.91
C VAL A 250 -16.95 -33.25 3.07
N ASP A 251 -17.67 -34.39 2.99
CA ASP A 251 -18.98 -34.47 2.31
C ASP A 251 -19.95 -33.39 2.84
N ALA A 252 -20.06 -33.27 4.17
CA ALA A 252 -20.98 -32.32 4.80
C ALA A 252 -20.62 -30.86 4.50
N LEU A 253 -19.32 -30.51 4.50
CA LEU A 253 -18.83 -29.17 4.18
C LEU A 253 -19.07 -28.81 2.70
N VAL A 254 -18.73 -29.72 1.78
CA VAL A 254 -18.96 -29.52 0.34
C VAL A 254 -20.47 -29.46 0.03
N ALA A 255 -21.28 -30.30 0.68
CA ALA A 255 -22.72 -30.27 0.54
C ALA A 255 -23.31 -28.94 1.02
N HIS A 256 -22.79 -28.37 2.11
CA HIS A 256 -23.22 -27.08 2.60
C HIS A 256 -22.89 -25.95 1.62
N LEU A 257 -21.66 -25.93 1.09
CA LEU A 257 -21.26 -24.97 0.04
C LEU A 257 -22.15 -25.07 -1.21
N TYR A 258 -22.50 -26.29 -1.65
CA TYR A 258 -23.40 -26.47 -2.80
C TYR A 258 -24.80 -25.92 -2.53
N ARG A 259 -25.33 -26.13 -1.33
CA ARG A 259 -26.64 -25.58 -0.95
C ARG A 259 -26.64 -24.06 -0.95
N LEU A 260 -25.58 -23.42 -0.45
CA LEU A 260 -25.46 -21.95 -0.49
C LEU A 260 -25.43 -21.41 -1.93
N GLU A 261 -24.80 -22.14 -2.86
CA GLU A 261 -24.80 -21.73 -4.27
C GLU A 261 -26.17 -21.90 -4.94
N LEU A 262 -26.94 -22.95 -4.58
CA LEU A 262 -28.33 -23.09 -5.04
C LEU A 262 -29.25 -21.98 -4.52
N LEU A 263 -29.03 -21.52 -3.28
CA LEU A 263 -29.80 -20.42 -2.70
C LEU A 263 -29.51 -19.07 -3.37
N ARG A 264 -28.26 -18.88 -3.82
CA ARG A 264 -27.83 -17.66 -4.52
C ARG A 264 -28.67 -17.37 -5.77
N GLU A 265 -29.17 -18.40 -6.45
CA GLU A 265 -30.03 -18.24 -7.64
C GLU A 265 -31.42 -17.69 -7.29
N ARG A 266 -31.83 -17.77 -6.02
CA ARG A 266 -33.18 -17.43 -5.56
C ARG A 266 -33.24 -16.16 -4.72
N VAL A 267 -32.20 -15.88 -3.94
CA VAL A 267 -32.16 -14.77 -2.98
C VAL A 267 -30.77 -14.11 -2.98
N PRO A 268 -30.66 -12.77 -2.90
CA PRO A 268 -29.38 -12.09 -2.73
C PRO A 268 -28.62 -12.59 -1.49
N ARG A 269 -27.28 -12.71 -1.57
CA ARG A 269 -26.46 -13.15 -0.44
C ARG A 269 -26.58 -12.20 0.75
N SER A 270 -26.78 -12.77 1.93
CA SER A 270 -26.63 -12.09 3.20
C SER A 270 -25.19 -12.20 3.71
N TYR A 271 -24.82 -11.32 4.63
CA TYR A 271 -23.55 -11.42 5.37
C TYR A 271 -23.32 -12.82 5.97
N HIS A 272 -24.38 -13.48 6.45
CA HIS A 272 -24.28 -14.82 7.03
C HIS A 272 -23.98 -15.91 6.00
N ASP A 273 -24.41 -15.76 4.75
CA ASP A 273 -24.11 -16.71 3.67
C ASP A 273 -22.63 -16.64 3.29
N ASP A 274 -22.08 -15.43 3.22
CA ASP A 274 -20.66 -15.22 2.96
C ASP A 274 -19.80 -15.73 4.13
N PHE A 275 -20.23 -15.49 5.36
CA PHE A 275 -19.52 -15.97 6.54
C PHE A 275 -19.55 -17.50 6.66
N GLU A 276 -20.66 -18.16 6.32
CA GLU A 276 -20.75 -19.62 6.29
C GLU A 276 -19.95 -20.24 5.14
N THR A 277 -19.96 -19.59 3.97
CA THR A 277 -19.07 -19.93 2.84
C THR A 277 -17.61 -19.88 3.28
N TYR A 278 -17.23 -18.81 3.98
CA TYR A 278 -15.89 -18.65 4.53
C TYR A 278 -15.53 -19.77 5.52
N LEU A 279 -16.39 -20.08 6.49
CA LEU A 279 -16.12 -21.13 7.48
C LEU A 279 -15.92 -22.49 6.82
N ALA A 280 -16.79 -22.86 5.88
CA ALA A 280 -16.71 -24.14 5.19
C ALA A 280 -15.48 -24.24 4.27
N ARG A 281 -15.18 -23.18 3.51
CA ARG A 281 -13.97 -23.13 2.66
C ARG A 281 -12.69 -23.13 3.47
N ALA A 282 -12.60 -22.30 4.52
CA ALA A 282 -11.43 -22.25 5.37
C ALA A 282 -11.12 -23.60 6.02
N ALA A 283 -12.14 -24.39 6.36
CA ALA A 283 -11.95 -25.76 6.85
C ALA A 283 -11.34 -26.67 5.77
N LEU A 284 -11.82 -26.60 4.53
CA LEU A 284 -11.33 -27.41 3.42
C LEU A 284 -9.92 -26.99 2.95
N GLU A 285 -9.68 -25.69 2.81
CA GLU A 285 -8.41 -25.10 2.37
C GLU A 285 -7.25 -25.40 3.32
N ARG A 286 -7.53 -25.56 4.63
CA ARG A 286 -6.52 -25.95 5.63
C ARG A 286 -6.13 -27.44 5.54
N HIS A 287 -6.87 -28.25 4.77
CA HIS A 287 -6.66 -29.70 4.64
C HIS A 287 -6.65 -30.15 3.17
N PRO A 288 -5.79 -29.58 2.31
CA PRO A 288 -5.80 -29.81 0.88
C PRO A 288 -5.52 -31.28 0.51
N GLU A 289 -4.69 -32.00 1.26
CA GLU A 289 -4.43 -33.43 1.06
C GLU A 289 -5.68 -34.30 1.24
N ARG A 290 -6.54 -33.95 2.20
CA ARG A 290 -7.82 -34.65 2.40
C ARG A 290 -8.79 -34.36 1.28
N LEU A 291 -8.85 -33.10 0.87
CA LEU A 291 -9.70 -32.68 -0.24
C LEU A 291 -9.25 -33.31 -1.56
N ARG A 292 -7.94 -33.47 -1.80
CA ARG A 292 -7.40 -34.24 -2.94
C ARG A 292 -7.87 -35.69 -2.91
N ALA A 293 -7.65 -36.38 -1.79
CA ALA A 293 -8.06 -37.77 -1.63
C ALA A 293 -9.58 -37.93 -1.84
N TRP A 294 -10.36 -37.00 -1.30
CA TRP A 294 -11.80 -36.92 -1.57
C TRP A 294 -12.07 -36.73 -3.06
N LEU A 295 -11.45 -35.75 -3.73
CA LEU A 295 -11.63 -35.51 -5.17
C LEU A 295 -11.19 -36.68 -6.06
N ASP A 296 -10.30 -37.55 -5.60
CA ASP A 296 -9.79 -38.72 -6.33
C ASP A 296 -10.65 -39.98 -6.11
N ASP A 297 -11.52 -40.00 -5.09
CA ASP A 297 -12.37 -41.13 -4.82
C ASP A 297 -13.45 -41.32 -5.92
N SER A 298 -13.62 -42.57 -6.34
CA SER A 298 -14.69 -42.98 -7.27
C SER A 298 -16.06 -43.02 -6.58
N GLN A 299 -16.07 -43.20 -5.25
CA GLN A 299 -17.25 -43.22 -4.40
C GLN A 299 -17.59 -41.86 -3.79
N VAL A 300 -16.97 -40.77 -4.26
CA VAL A 300 -17.27 -39.39 -3.85
C VAL A 300 -18.77 -39.19 -3.68
N GLY A 301 -19.14 -38.82 -2.47
CA GLY A 301 -20.51 -38.47 -2.16
C GLY A 301 -21.51 -39.61 -2.32
N SER A 302 -21.09 -40.86 -2.17
CA SER A 302 -22.02 -41.99 -1.98
C SER A 302 -23.00 -41.75 -0.82
N THR A 303 -22.65 -40.89 0.13
CA THR A 303 -23.51 -40.43 1.24
C THR A 303 -24.16 -39.06 1.00
N LEU A 304 -23.85 -38.38 -0.11
CA LEU A 304 -24.39 -37.04 -0.40
C LEU A 304 -25.89 -37.10 -0.76
N PRO A 305 -26.66 -36.06 -0.39
CA PRO A 305 -28.12 -36.10 -0.46
C PRO A 305 -28.69 -36.14 -1.89
N VAL A 306 -27.92 -35.70 -2.89
CA VAL A 306 -28.36 -35.63 -4.29
C VAL A 306 -27.32 -36.32 -5.18
N GLN A 307 -27.52 -37.60 -5.45
CA GLN A 307 -26.57 -38.44 -6.19
C GLN A 307 -26.32 -37.93 -7.63
N ASP A 308 -27.31 -37.27 -8.25
CA ASP A 308 -27.18 -36.69 -9.59
C ASP A 308 -26.33 -35.40 -9.63
N SER A 309 -26.02 -34.82 -8.46
CA SER A 309 -25.22 -33.60 -8.32
C SER A 309 -23.73 -33.86 -8.06
N LYS A 310 -23.25 -35.11 -8.21
CA LYS A 310 -21.84 -35.49 -7.99
C LYS A 310 -20.84 -34.56 -8.68
N LEU A 311 -21.12 -34.13 -9.90
CA LEU A 311 -20.26 -33.21 -10.65
C LEU A 311 -20.21 -31.82 -10.04
N GLN A 312 -21.34 -31.32 -9.52
CA GLN A 312 -21.41 -30.01 -8.86
C GLN A 312 -20.62 -30.02 -7.54
N TYR A 313 -20.75 -31.09 -6.74
CA TYR A 313 -19.95 -31.24 -5.53
C TYR A 313 -18.45 -31.29 -5.82
N ARG A 314 -18.04 -32.05 -6.86
CA ARG A 314 -16.63 -32.07 -7.28
C ARG A 314 -16.16 -30.69 -7.76
N ALA A 315 -16.99 -29.94 -8.49
CA ALA A 315 -16.64 -28.58 -8.92
C ALA A 315 -16.39 -27.66 -7.72
N ILE A 316 -17.24 -27.71 -6.69
CA ILE A 316 -17.06 -26.95 -5.44
C ILE A 316 -15.82 -27.40 -4.67
N GLY A 317 -15.55 -28.70 -4.63
CA GLY A 317 -14.30 -29.21 -4.07
C GLY A 317 -13.08 -28.68 -4.81
N CYS A 318 -13.13 -28.55 -6.14
CA CYS A 318 -12.06 -27.92 -6.91
C CYS A 318 -11.90 -26.43 -6.59
N LEU A 319 -13.01 -25.69 -6.41
CA LEU A 319 -13.01 -24.30 -5.96
C LEU A 319 -12.32 -24.13 -4.60
N ALA A 320 -12.66 -24.99 -3.63
CA ALA A 320 -12.04 -25.00 -2.31
C ALA A 320 -10.57 -25.46 -2.33
N LEU A 321 -10.16 -26.32 -3.27
CA LEU A 321 -8.75 -26.71 -3.43
C LEU A 321 -7.91 -25.55 -3.98
N GLY A 322 -8.48 -24.75 -4.88
CA GLY A 322 -7.86 -23.56 -5.42
C GLY A 322 -6.61 -23.81 -6.28
N GLY A 323 -5.95 -22.71 -6.68
CA GLY A 323 -4.71 -22.74 -7.45
C GLY A 323 -4.78 -23.44 -8.82
N ALA A 324 -3.62 -23.69 -9.42
CA ALA A 324 -3.54 -24.40 -10.70
C ALA A 324 -4.00 -25.85 -10.60
N GLU A 325 -3.86 -26.50 -9.44
CA GLU A 325 -4.32 -27.88 -9.22
C GLU A 325 -5.85 -27.97 -9.27
N GLY A 326 -6.55 -27.11 -8.52
CA GLY A 326 -8.01 -27.02 -8.57
C GLY A 326 -8.52 -26.72 -9.98
N GLY A 327 -7.85 -25.81 -10.70
CA GLY A 327 -8.18 -25.50 -12.10
C GLY A 327 -8.07 -26.70 -13.04
N ARG A 328 -6.98 -27.48 -12.97
CA ARG A 328 -6.80 -28.70 -13.79
C ARG A 328 -7.88 -29.75 -13.51
N ARG A 329 -8.27 -29.90 -12.23
CA ARG A 329 -9.31 -30.85 -11.81
C ARG A 329 -10.71 -30.38 -12.22
N LEU A 330 -10.96 -29.07 -12.22
CA LEU A 330 -12.25 -28.47 -12.60
C LEU A 330 -12.48 -28.46 -14.11
N ALA A 331 -11.44 -28.22 -14.91
CA ALA A 331 -11.53 -28.11 -16.37
C ALA A 331 -12.34 -29.24 -17.06
N PRO A 332 -12.06 -30.55 -16.83
CA PRO A 332 -12.83 -31.63 -17.45
C PRO A 332 -14.26 -31.76 -16.90
N LEU A 333 -14.56 -31.14 -15.76
CA LEU A 333 -15.91 -31.15 -15.17
C LEU A 333 -16.80 -30.10 -15.83
N LEU A 334 -16.28 -28.92 -16.18
CA LEU A 334 -17.07 -27.80 -16.70
C LEU A 334 -17.95 -28.17 -17.89
N ALA A 335 -17.41 -28.91 -18.87
CA ALA A 335 -18.17 -29.33 -20.04
C ALA A 335 -19.32 -30.31 -19.73
N ARG A 336 -19.28 -30.95 -18.55
CA ARG A 336 -20.26 -31.94 -18.09
C ARG A 336 -21.27 -31.33 -17.11
N LEU A 337 -21.04 -30.11 -16.65
CA LEU A 337 -22.01 -29.38 -15.84
C LEU A 337 -23.13 -28.88 -16.74
N ASN A 338 -24.38 -29.24 -16.44
CA ASN A 338 -25.55 -28.79 -17.19
C ASN A 338 -25.98 -27.37 -16.77
N ARG A 339 -25.02 -26.43 -16.68
CA ARG A 339 -25.23 -25.01 -16.39
C ARG A 339 -24.05 -24.17 -16.90
N PRO A 340 -24.21 -22.85 -17.07
CA PRO A 340 -23.09 -21.95 -17.32
C PRO A 340 -22.04 -22.04 -16.20
N ALA A 341 -20.77 -21.87 -16.57
CA ALA A 341 -19.68 -21.70 -15.61
C ALA A 341 -19.84 -20.36 -14.88
N THR A 342 -19.57 -20.36 -13.58
CA THR A 342 -19.53 -19.16 -12.75
C THR A 342 -18.20 -18.42 -12.93
N ASP A 343 -18.18 -17.12 -12.65
CA ASP A 343 -16.96 -16.29 -12.75
C ASP A 343 -15.77 -16.90 -11.99
N GLU A 344 -16.02 -17.47 -10.81
CA GLU A 344 -14.99 -18.08 -9.98
C GLU A 344 -14.41 -19.36 -10.62
N GLU A 345 -15.26 -20.17 -11.23
CA GLU A 345 -14.84 -21.36 -11.96
C GLU A 345 -13.99 -21.01 -13.19
N VAL A 346 -14.38 -19.96 -13.94
CA VAL A 346 -13.61 -19.47 -15.08
C VAL A 346 -12.22 -19.00 -14.65
N VAL A 347 -12.16 -18.19 -13.60
CA VAL A 347 -10.89 -17.68 -13.05
C VAL A 347 -10.01 -18.82 -12.53
N LEU A 348 -10.59 -19.82 -11.86
CA LEU A 348 -9.83 -20.97 -11.35
C LEU A 348 -9.24 -21.81 -12.49
N VAL A 349 -10.02 -22.11 -13.54
CA VAL A 349 -9.51 -22.84 -14.71
C VAL A 349 -8.43 -22.03 -15.43
N ALA A 350 -8.55 -20.71 -15.51
CA ALA A 350 -7.52 -19.85 -16.09
C ALA A 350 -6.19 -19.89 -15.32
N LYS A 351 -6.20 -20.12 -14.00
CA LYS A 351 -4.97 -20.35 -13.21
C LYS A 351 -4.24 -21.65 -13.57
N ALA A 352 -4.89 -22.58 -14.29
CA ALA A 352 -4.28 -23.84 -14.73
C ALA A 352 -3.65 -23.77 -16.12
N ALA A 353 -3.76 -22.65 -16.85
CA ALA A 353 -3.07 -22.49 -18.13
C ALA A 353 -1.53 -22.65 -17.95
N PRO A 354 -0.82 -23.39 -18.83
CA PRO A 354 -1.24 -23.85 -20.16
C PRO A 354 -1.76 -25.30 -20.25
N ASP A 355 -2.32 -25.88 -19.18
CA ASP A 355 -2.85 -27.26 -19.22
C ASP A 355 -3.86 -27.46 -20.39
N PRO A 356 -3.70 -28.49 -21.25
CA PRO A 356 -4.54 -28.67 -22.44
C PRO A 356 -6.05 -28.79 -22.13
N ALA A 357 -6.43 -29.44 -21.02
CA ALA A 357 -7.83 -29.56 -20.65
C ALA A 357 -8.39 -28.21 -20.16
N ALA A 358 -7.58 -27.41 -19.47
CA ALA A 358 -7.95 -26.05 -19.08
C ALA A 358 -8.14 -25.13 -20.28
N VAL A 359 -7.23 -25.21 -21.27
CA VAL A 359 -7.31 -24.46 -22.54
C VAL A 359 -8.61 -24.79 -23.28
N ASP A 360 -8.91 -26.07 -23.46
CA ASP A 360 -10.14 -26.55 -24.14
C ASP A 360 -11.42 -26.13 -23.39
N ALA A 361 -11.43 -26.22 -22.05
CA ALA A 361 -12.54 -25.74 -21.24
C ALA A 361 -12.77 -24.23 -21.38
N LEU A 362 -11.70 -23.43 -21.34
CA LEU A 362 -11.79 -21.96 -21.50
C LEU A 362 -12.27 -21.57 -22.89
N GLN A 363 -11.84 -22.24 -23.96
CA GLN A 363 -12.30 -21.94 -25.32
C GLN A 363 -13.82 -22.03 -25.46
N ARG A 364 -14.45 -22.98 -24.77
CA ARG A 364 -15.92 -23.12 -24.76
C ARG A 364 -16.60 -22.02 -23.95
N VAL A 365 -16.03 -21.64 -22.82
CA VAL A 365 -16.68 -20.73 -21.86
C VAL A 365 -16.48 -19.25 -22.23
N LEU A 366 -15.35 -18.88 -22.83
CA LEU A 366 -15.03 -17.51 -23.21
C LEU A 366 -15.82 -16.97 -24.42
N ALA A 367 -16.84 -17.70 -24.89
CA ALA A 367 -17.70 -17.30 -25.99
C ALA A 367 -18.65 -16.11 -25.65
N ASN A 368 -18.66 -15.58 -24.43
CA ASN A 368 -19.49 -14.43 -24.02
C ASN A 368 -18.71 -13.40 -23.18
N GLY A 369 -19.20 -12.15 -23.19
CA GLY A 369 -18.57 -11.02 -22.51
C GLY A 369 -18.39 -11.15 -20.98
N PRO A 370 -19.35 -11.71 -20.21
CA PRO A 370 -19.20 -11.88 -18.76
C PRO A 370 -17.96 -12.67 -18.35
N ALA A 371 -17.68 -13.81 -18.98
CA ALA A 371 -16.52 -14.64 -18.66
C ALA A 371 -15.18 -13.90 -18.91
N LEU A 372 -15.09 -13.17 -20.02
CA LEU A 372 -13.94 -12.31 -20.32
C LEU A 372 -13.77 -11.18 -19.29
N ARG A 373 -14.87 -10.58 -18.85
CA ARG A 373 -14.86 -9.55 -17.80
C ARG A 373 -14.39 -10.11 -16.46
N ALA A 374 -14.83 -11.31 -16.08
CA ALA A 374 -14.38 -11.97 -14.85
C ALA A 374 -12.86 -12.19 -14.85
N LEU A 375 -12.30 -12.66 -15.97
CA LEU A 375 -10.85 -12.80 -16.13
C LEU A 375 -10.13 -11.45 -16.05
N TYR A 376 -10.63 -10.42 -16.73
CA TYR A 376 -10.04 -9.07 -16.68
C TYR A 376 -10.01 -8.48 -15.26
N LEU A 377 -11.08 -8.65 -14.49
CA LEU A 377 -11.17 -8.15 -13.11
C LEU A 377 -10.17 -8.86 -12.17
N GLN A 378 -9.80 -10.11 -12.49
CA GLN A 378 -8.86 -10.92 -11.69
C GLN A 378 -7.48 -11.09 -12.35
N ARG A 379 -7.18 -10.34 -13.42
CA ARG A 379 -5.97 -10.48 -14.25
C ARG A 379 -4.65 -10.49 -13.47
N ALA A 380 -4.57 -9.71 -12.39
CA ALA A 380 -3.37 -9.64 -11.54
C ALA A 380 -2.98 -10.98 -10.88
N GLN A 381 -3.90 -11.96 -10.83
CA GLN A 381 -3.66 -13.30 -10.29
C GLN A 381 -3.43 -14.37 -11.37
N LEU A 382 -3.37 -13.99 -12.65
CA LEU A 382 -3.35 -14.91 -13.79
C LEU A 382 -2.00 -14.84 -14.54
N ASN A 383 -1.70 -15.89 -15.30
CA ASN A 383 -0.51 -15.94 -16.14
C ASN A 383 -0.86 -15.49 -17.56
N ASP A 384 -0.49 -14.25 -17.89
CA ASP A 384 -0.89 -13.60 -19.14
C ASP A 384 -0.40 -14.36 -20.38
N THR A 385 0.84 -14.84 -20.40
CA THR A 385 1.47 -15.40 -21.61
C THR A 385 0.81 -16.70 -22.10
N ALA A 386 0.34 -17.54 -21.18
CA ALA A 386 -0.36 -18.77 -21.52
C ALA A 386 -1.81 -18.53 -21.98
N LEU A 387 -2.40 -17.41 -21.54
CA LEU A 387 -3.80 -17.05 -21.84
C LEU A 387 -3.93 -16.19 -23.10
N SER A 388 -2.88 -15.47 -23.53
CA SER A 388 -2.97 -14.50 -24.63
C SER A 388 -3.66 -15.07 -25.89
N PRO A 389 -3.25 -16.22 -26.46
CA PRO A 389 -3.87 -16.71 -27.70
C PRO A 389 -5.36 -17.06 -27.52
N LEU A 390 -5.77 -17.47 -26.32
CA LEU A 390 -7.16 -17.80 -26.02
C LEU A 390 -8.01 -16.53 -25.92
N LEU A 391 -7.50 -15.52 -25.21
CA LEU A 391 -8.18 -14.25 -25.03
C LEU A 391 -8.30 -13.51 -26.35
N GLU A 392 -7.25 -13.49 -27.18
CA GLU A 392 -7.27 -12.87 -28.51
C GLU A 392 -8.38 -13.47 -29.39
N ASN A 393 -8.45 -14.81 -29.47
CA ASN A 393 -9.48 -15.49 -30.25
C ASN A 393 -10.89 -15.28 -29.67
N ALA A 394 -11.05 -15.34 -28.34
CA ALA A 394 -12.33 -15.14 -27.67
C ALA A 394 -12.89 -13.73 -27.90
N VAL A 395 -12.04 -12.71 -27.73
CA VAL A 395 -12.43 -11.31 -27.94
C VAL A 395 -12.76 -11.06 -29.41
N ARG A 396 -11.94 -11.55 -30.35
CA ARG A 396 -12.21 -11.41 -31.79
C ARG A 396 -13.57 -12.01 -32.17
N ASN A 397 -13.86 -13.22 -31.68
CA ASN A 397 -15.14 -13.87 -31.91
C ASN A 397 -16.31 -13.11 -31.27
N LEU A 398 -16.12 -12.56 -30.07
CA LEU A 398 -17.15 -11.75 -29.40
C LEU A 398 -17.49 -10.50 -30.21
N ILE A 399 -16.48 -9.75 -30.67
CA ILE A 399 -16.67 -8.54 -31.46
C ILE A 399 -17.31 -8.87 -32.82
N ALA A 400 -16.86 -9.92 -33.49
CA ALA A 400 -17.42 -10.35 -34.77
C ALA A 400 -18.91 -10.73 -34.66
N ARG A 401 -19.33 -11.33 -33.53
CA ARG A 401 -20.73 -11.70 -33.29
C ARG A 401 -21.58 -10.52 -32.85
N GLU A 402 -21.05 -9.65 -31.98
CA GLU A 402 -21.79 -8.58 -31.33
C GLU A 402 -20.90 -7.35 -31.11
N PRO A 403 -20.78 -6.45 -32.11
CA PRO A 403 -19.90 -5.28 -32.07
C PRO A 403 -20.51 -4.10 -31.28
N SER A 404 -21.12 -4.38 -30.13
CA SER A 404 -21.71 -3.35 -29.26
C SER A 404 -20.63 -2.46 -28.64
N ALA A 405 -20.99 -1.22 -28.28
CA ALA A 405 -20.07 -0.30 -27.58
C ALA A 405 -19.45 -0.94 -26.32
N ALA A 406 -20.25 -1.69 -25.56
CA ALA A 406 -19.80 -2.38 -24.35
C ALA A 406 -18.78 -3.50 -24.65
N ASN A 407 -18.95 -4.24 -25.74
CA ASN A 407 -17.99 -5.27 -26.14
C ASN A 407 -16.71 -4.65 -26.72
N GLN A 408 -16.81 -3.53 -27.45
CA GLN A 408 -15.64 -2.76 -27.92
C GLN A 408 -14.82 -2.22 -26.74
N ASP A 409 -15.48 -1.71 -25.69
CA ASP A 409 -14.79 -1.28 -24.47
C ASP A 409 -14.12 -2.47 -23.75
N LEU A 410 -14.79 -3.62 -23.71
CA LEU A 410 -14.22 -4.85 -23.15
C LEU A 410 -13.02 -5.37 -23.96
N LEU A 411 -13.05 -5.30 -25.30
CA LEU A 411 -11.91 -5.61 -26.17
C LEU A 411 -10.69 -4.82 -25.74
N VAL A 412 -10.84 -3.50 -25.61
CA VAL A 412 -9.72 -2.63 -25.26
C VAL A 412 -9.24 -2.91 -23.83
N GLN A 413 -10.15 -3.10 -22.88
CA GLN A 413 -9.80 -3.48 -21.49
C GLN A 413 -9.01 -4.79 -21.42
N VAL A 414 -9.46 -5.84 -22.11
CA VAL A 414 -8.79 -7.14 -22.13
C VAL A 414 -7.45 -7.05 -22.86
N ALA A 415 -7.40 -6.36 -24.01
CA ALA A 415 -6.17 -6.19 -24.78
C ALA A 415 -5.09 -5.44 -24.00
N THR A 416 -5.42 -4.32 -23.37
CA THR A 416 -4.47 -3.59 -22.49
C THR A 416 -4.13 -4.42 -21.25
N GLY A 417 -5.16 -4.95 -20.57
CA GLY A 417 -5.00 -5.65 -19.29
C GLY A 417 -4.10 -6.89 -19.36
N PHE A 418 -4.11 -7.60 -20.49
CA PHE A 418 -3.30 -8.80 -20.74
C PHE A 418 -2.18 -8.58 -21.77
N ARG A 419 -1.96 -7.33 -22.22
CA ARG A 419 -0.96 -6.94 -23.23
C ARG A 419 -1.01 -7.80 -24.51
N LEU A 420 -2.20 -7.94 -25.07
CA LEU A 420 -2.46 -8.81 -26.23
C LEU A 420 -1.99 -8.14 -27.53
N SER A 421 -0.93 -8.68 -28.14
CA SER A 421 -0.37 -8.12 -29.38
C SER A 421 -1.10 -8.58 -30.65
N GLY A 422 -1.82 -9.70 -30.61
CA GLY A 422 -2.54 -10.24 -31.78
C GLY A 422 -3.86 -9.57 -32.12
N LEU A 423 -4.21 -8.44 -31.49
CA LEU A 423 -5.47 -7.71 -31.67
C LEU A 423 -5.30 -6.33 -32.34
N GLU A 424 -4.19 -6.12 -33.05
CA GLU A 424 -3.85 -4.82 -33.64
C GLU A 424 -4.95 -4.28 -34.57
N ALA A 425 -5.50 -5.12 -35.46
CA ALA A 425 -6.55 -4.72 -36.39
C ALA A 425 -7.85 -4.33 -35.66
N GLU A 426 -8.24 -5.10 -34.65
CA GLU A 426 -9.43 -4.86 -33.84
C GLU A 426 -9.29 -3.59 -33.00
N LEU A 427 -8.10 -3.32 -32.45
CA LEU A 427 -7.82 -2.11 -31.69
C LEU A 427 -7.84 -0.85 -32.56
N VAL A 428 -7.29 -0.92 -33.78
CA VAL A 428 -7.39 0.18 -34.76
C VAL A 428 -8.86 0.44 -35.09
N ALA A 429 -9.64 -0.60 -35.40
CA ALA A 429 -11.06 -0.46 -35.68
C ALA A 429 -11.84 0.12 -34.49
N ALA A 430 -11.50 -0.26 -33.26
CA ALA A 430 -12.14 0.27 -32.05
C ALA A 430 -11.81 1.76 -31.81
N ALA A 431 -10.60 2.21 -32.17
CA ALA A 431 -10.20 3.60 -32.09
C ALA A 431 -10.88 4.46 -33.16
N GLU A 432 -10.93 3.98 -34.40
CA GLU A 432 -11.47 4.70 -35.57
C GLU A 432 -13.01 4.60 -35.71
N ALA A 433 -13.66 3.76 -34.89
CA ALA A 433 -15.10 3.56 -34.96
C ALA A 433 -15.87 4.90 -34.86
N PRO A 434 -16.84 5.15 -35.75
CA PRO A 434 -17.68 6.36 -35.68
C PRO A 434 -18.36 6.47 -34.30
N GLY A 435 -18.20 7.61 -33.64
CA GLY A 435 -18.76 7.85 -32.30
C GLY A 435 -18.00 7.16 -31.16
N ALA A 436 -16.78 6.66 -31.38
CA ALA A 436 -15.91 6.20 -30.31
C ALA A 436 -15.68 7.32 -29.28
N SER A 437 -15.82 6.99 -28.00
CA SER A 437 -15.53 7.95 -26.93
C SER A 437 -14.03 8.26 -26.85
N PRO A 438 -13.63 9.46 -26.38
CA PRO A 438 -12.22 9.77 -26.15
C PRO A 438 -11.52 8.78 -25.21
N GLU A 439 -12.26 8.16 -24.28
CA GLU A 439 -11.73 7.12 -23.41
C GLU A 439 -11.42 5.82 -24.15
N ARG A 440 -12.30 5.36 -25.04
CA ARG A 440 -12.04 4.19 -25.90
C ARG A 440 -10.85 4.45 -26.81
N GLN A 441 -10.80 5.61 -27.46
CA GLN A 441 -9.69 6.01 -28.34
C GLN A 441 -8.35 5.99 -27.61
N ARG A 442 -8.25 6.66 -26.46
CA ARG A 442 -7.04 6.65 -25.62
C ARG A 442 -6.62 5.24 -25.23
N SER A 443 -7.57 4.44 -24.77
CA SER A 443 -7.28 3.10 -24.27
C SER A 443 -6.83 2.17 -25.41
N ALA A 444 -7.42 2.31 -26.61
CA ALA A 444 -7.04 1.54 -27.80
C ALA A 444 -5.65 1.93 -28.31
N LEU A 445 -5.35 3.23 -28.39
CA LEU A 445 -4.02 3.75 -28.74
C LEU A 445 -2.95 3.29 -27.75
N ARG A 446 -3.28 3.27 -26.45
CA ARG A 446 -2.41 2.70 -25.42
C ARG A 446 -2.15 1.22 -25.63
N ALA A 447 -3.20 0.43 -25.87
CA ALA A 447 -3.08 -1.00 -26.14
C ALA A 447 -2.17 -1.27 -27.34
N LEU A 448 -2.34 -0.51 -28.45
CA LEU A 448 -1.49 -0.57 -29.63
C LEU A 448 -0.02 -0.24 -29.30
N ARG A 449 0.22 0.84 -28.55
CA ARG A 449 1.56 1.25 -28.11
C ARG A 449 2.22 0.18 -27.25
N GLU A 450 1.52 -0.35 -26.26
CA GLU A 450 2.03 -1.39 -25.36
C GLU A 450 2.27 -2.73 -26.07
N ALA A 451 1.50 -3.02 -27.13
CA ALA A 451 1.72 -4.15 -28.03
C ALA A 451 2.91 -3.94 -29.01
N GLY A 452 3.52 -2.76 -29.04
CA GLY A 452 4.61 -2.43 -29.97
C GLY A 452 4.16 -2.24 -31.42
N SER A 453 2.90 -1.84 -31.63
CA SER A 453 2.31 -1.60 -32.95
C SER A 453 3.10 -0.58 -33.77
N LYS A 454 3.12 -0.79 -35.10
CA LYS A 454 3.78 0.09 -36.08
C LYS A 454 2.78 0.92 -36.90
N GLN A 455 1.55 1.09 -36.40
CA GLN A 455 0.48 1.83 -37.10
C GLN A 455 0.68 3.34 -37.03
N VAL A 456 1.78 3.83 -37.60
CA VAL A 456 2.18 5.25 -37.60
C VAL A 456 1.09 6.14 -38.19
N ALA A 457 0.41 5.70 -39.25
CA ALA A 457 -0.69 6.47 -39.86
C ALA A 457 -1.86 6.69 -38.89
N VAL A 458 -2.23 5.66 -38.11
CA VAL A 458 -3.29 5.73 -37.10
C VAL A 458 -2.87 6.65 -35.97
N PHE A 459 -1.65 6.50 -35.44
CA PHE A 459 -1.17 7.40 -34.39
C PHE A 459 -1.07 8.86 -34.88
N GLY A 460 -0.64 9.08 -36.13
CA GLY A 460 -0.56 10.39 -36.77
C GLY A 460 -1.92 11.10 -36.91
N SER A 461 -2.98 10.35 -37.25
CA SER A 461 -4.32 10.93 -37.36
C SER A 461 -4.84 11.40 -35.99
N PHE A 462 -4.67 10.59 -34.94
CA PHE A 462 -5.09 10.94 -33.59
C PHE A 462 -4.21 11.99 -32.90
N ALA A 463 -2.97 12.19 -33.36
CA ALA A 463 -2.11 13.28 -32.90
C ALA A 463 -2.66 14.67 -33.27
N ARG A 464 -3.65 14.76 -34.17
CA ARG A 464 -4.39 15.99 -34.51
C ARG A 464 -5.76 16.09 -33.80
N SER A 465 -6.05 15.19 -32.86
CA SER A 465 -7.33 15.18 -32.14
C SER A 465 -7.57 16.46 -31.34
N GLY A 466 -8.82 16.91 -31.33
CA GLY A 466 -9.29 18.00 -30.47
C GLY A 466 -9.37 17.63 -28.98
N ASP A 467 -9.31 16.34 -28.65
CA ASP A 467 -9.21 15.87 -27.26
C ASP A 467 -7.74 15.76 -26.83
N ASP A 468 -7.38 16.47 -25.75
CA ASP A 468 -6.01 16.55 -25.24
C ASP A 468 -5.45 15.20 -24.78
N GLY A 469 -6.30 14.34 -24.23
CA GLY A 469 -5.88 13.03 -23.76
C GLY A 469 -5.61 12.08 -24.93
N VAL A 470 -6.47 12.07 -25.94
CA VAL A 470 -6.31 11.28 -27.17
C VAL A 470 -5.04 11.73 -27.89
N ARG A 471 -4.87 13.05 -28.06
CA ARG A 471 -3.69 13.64 -28.70
C ARG A 471 -2.40 13.26 -27.98
N ARG A 472 -2.38 13.33 -26.64
CA ARG A 472 -1.22 12.93 -25.83
C ARG A 472 -0.85 11.47 -26.01
N GLU A 473 -1.82 10.54 -25.93
CA GLU A 473 -1.54 9.11 -26.09
C GLU A 473 -1.06 8.81 -27.51
N ALA A 474 -1.64 9.46 -28.53
CA ALA A 474 -1.22 9.32 -29.92
C ALA A 474 0.23 9.79 -30.17
N VAL A 475 0.62 10.96 -29.63
CA VAL A 475 2.00 11.45 -29.68
C VAL A 475 2.95 10.51 -28.95
N THR A 476 2.53 9.97 -27.80
CA THR A 476 3.31 8.98 -27.05
C THR A 476 3.50 7.68 -27.84
N ALA A 477 2.47 7.24 -28.57
CA ALA A 477 2.51 6.06 -29.42
C ALA A 477 3.42 6.28 -30.65
N LEU A 478 3.35 7.44 -31.31
CA LEU A 478 4.28 7.82 -32.38
C LEU A 478 5.73 7.78 -31.90
N ALA A 479 6.03 8.43 -30.76
CA ALA A 479 7.40 8.50 -30.25
C ALA A 479 7.94 7.13 -29.75
N ALA A 480 7.05 6.18 -29.45
CA ALA A 480 7.40 4.82 -29.03
C ALA A 480 7.42 3.80 -30.18
N ALA A 481 6.86 4.13 -31.34
CA ALA A 481 6.75 3.22 -32.47
C ALA A 481 8.14 2.90 -33.05
N LYS A 482 8.48 1.61 -33.14
CA LYS A 482 9.74 1.13 -33.73
C LYS A 482 9.64 1.07 -35.26
N SER A 483 9.46 2.23 -35.90
CA SER A 483 9.33 2.41 -37.36
C SER A 483 10.06 3.67 -37.81
N ASP A 484 10.68 3.62 -39.00
CA ASP A 484 11.45 4.75 -39.56
C ASP A 484 10.53 5.91 -39.99
N GLU A 485 9.25 5.62 -40.24
CA GLU A 485 8.21 6.59 -40.58
C GLU A 485 7.68 7.36 -39.35
N ALA A 486 7.95 6.88 -38.13
CA ALA A 486 7.36 7.42 -36.92
C ALA A 486 7.81 8.86 -36.60
N VAL A 487 9.11 9.14 -36.69
CA VAL A 487 9.65 10.49 -36.43
C VAL A 487 9.22 11.50 -37.52
N PRO A 488 9.29 11.17 -38.83
CA PRO A 488 8.68 12.02 -39.86
C PRO A 488 7.21 12.38 -39.57
N ALA A 489 6.37 11.39 -39.25
CA ALA A 489 4.95 11.62 -38.94
C ALA A 489 4.74 12.48 -37.68
N LEU A 490 5.61 12.34 -36.68
CA LEU A 490 5.61 13.18 -35.48
C LEU A 490 6.03 14.63 -35.79
N LEU A 491 6.97 14.82 -36.72
CA LEU A 491 7.39 16.15 -37.18
C LEU A 491 6.29 16.88 -37.94
N ASP A 492 5.46 16.17 -38.70
CA ASP A 492 4.32 16.74 -39.44
C ASP A 492 3.27 17.41 -38.54
N VAL A 493 3.24 17.06 -37.25
CA VAL A 493 2.37 17.67 -36.24
C VAL A 493 3.13 18.54 -35.23
N TRP A 494 4.47 18.54 -35.24
CA TRP A 494 5.32 19.14 -34.20
C TRP A 494 4.97 20.60 -33.88
N GLY A 495 4.80 21.42 -34.91
CA GLY A 495 4.45 22.84 -34.75
C GLY A 495 3.07 23.10 -34.13
N THR A 496 2.20 22.10 -34.10
CA THR A 496 0.88 22.16 -33.45
C THR A 496 0.91 21.65 -32.01
N LEU A 497 1.99 21.00 -31.59
CA LEU A 497 2.10 20.40 -30.27
C LEU A 497 2.46 21.45 -29.21
N PRO A 498 1.75 21.48 -28.06
CA PRO A 498 2.13 22.31 -26.94
C PRO A 498 3.49 21.86 -26.36
N PRO A 499 4.26 22.76 -25.71
CA PRO A 499 5.62 22.48 -25.25
C PRO A 499 5.77 21.22 -24.39
N ASN A 500 4.78 20.91 -23.55
CA ASN A 500 4.77 19.71 -22.71
C ASN A 500 4.68 18.41 -23.53
N LEU A 501 3.93 18.39 -24.64
CA LEU A 501 3.85 17.22 -25.51
C LEU A 501 5.12 17.05 -26.37
N ARG A 502 5.75 18.16 -26.78
CA ARG A 502 7.06 18.11 -27.45
C ARG A 502 8.14 17.53 -26.54
N ARG A 503 8.22 17.99 -25.28
CA ARG A 503 9.14 17.41 -24.27
C ARG A 503 8.87 15.92 -24.03
N LEU A 504 7.60 15.52 -23.92
CA LEU A 504 7.23 14.10 -23.79
C LEU A 504 7.71 13.27 -24.98
N ALA A 505 7.55 13.79 -26.20
CA ALA A 505 8.05 13.14 -27.40
C ALA A 505 9.57 13.03 -27.44
N VAL A 506 10.29 14.11 -27.12
CA VAL A 506 11.77 14.12 -27.00
C VAL A 506 12.24 13.06 -25.99
N ASP A 507 11.65 13.03 -24.80
CA ASP A 507 12.00 12.07 -23.74
C ASP A 507 11.82 10.62 -24.20
N ARG A 508 10.75 10.34 -24.95
CA ARG A 508 10.46 9.00 -25.48
C ARG A 508 11.37 8.61 -26.64
N LEU A 509 11.68 9.53 -27.56
CA LEU A 509 12.63 9.26 -28.65
C LEU A 509 14.04 9.00 -28.10
N ALA A 510 14.46 9.74 -27.08
CA ALA A 510 15.76 9.57 -26.43
C ALA A 510 15.92 8.22 -25.70
N SER A 511 14.83 7.47 -25.48
CA SER A 511 14.82 6.21 -24.74
C SER A 511 15.12 4.96 -25.58
N SER A 512 15.26 5.06 -26.91
CA SER A 512 15.57 3.91 -27.78
C SER A 512 16.68 4.24 -28.79
N PRO A 513 17.54 3.28 -29.20
CA PRO A 513 18.65 3.57 -30.13
C PRO A 513 18.21 4.07 -31.51
N GLY A 514 17.04 3.65 -31.98
CA GLY A 514 16.46 4.13 -33.24
C GLY A 514 15.97 5.58 -33.13
N GLY A 515 15.14 5.85 -32.11
CA GLY A 515 14.61 7.19 -31.86
C GLY A 515 15.69 8.21 -31.52
N ALA A 516 16.69 7.83 -30.72
CA ALA A 516 17.79 8.69 -30.31
C ALA A 516 18.61 9.19 -31.51
N ARG A 517 18.94 8.30 -32.46
CA ARG A 517 19.68 8.69 -33.68
C ARG A 517 18.91 9.69 -34.52
N GLN A 518 17.62 9.42 -34.76
CA GLN A 518 16.76 10.32 -35.52
C GLN A 518 16.56 11.66 -34.80
N LEU A 519 16.38 11.64 -33.48
CA LEU A 519 16.27 12.86 -32.68
C LEU A 519 17.51 13.75 -32.83
N VAL A 520 18.71 13.18 -32.64
CA VAL A 520 19.98 13.91 -32.79
C VAL A 520 20.13 14.48 -34.21
N GLU A 521 19.81 13.70 -35.24
CA GLU A 521 19.84 14.14 -36.63
C GLU A 521 18.90 15.35 -36.85
N LYS A 522 17.68 15.31 -36.32
CA LYS A 522 16.69 16.39 -36.49
C LYS A 522 17.02 17.65 -35.72
N ILE A 523 17.72 17.53 -34.59
CA ILE A 523 18.27 18.68 -33.86
C ILE A 523 19.42 19.32 -34.65
N GLN A 524 20.30 18.52 -35.24
CA GLN A 524 21.39 19.02 -36.09
C GLN A 524 20.86 19.74 -37.35
N GLN A 525 19.76 19.24 -37.92
CA GLN A 525 19.06 19.85 -39.05
C GLN A 525 18.23 21.09 -38.67
N GLY A 526 18.10 21.42 -37.37
CA GLY A 526 17.29 22.54 -36.88
C GLY A 526 15.78 22.32 -36.94
N ALA A 527 15.32 21.10 -37.22
CA ALA A 527 13.90 20.75 -37.26
C ALA A 527 13.29 20.63 -35.85
N ILE A 528 14.11 20.25 -34.86
CA ILE A 528 13.78 20.32 -33.42
C ILE A 528 14.75 21.31 -32.78
N ALA A 529 14.22 22.29 -32.05
CA ALA A 529 15.06 23.31 -31.43
C ALA A 529 15.88 22.72 -30.28
N ARG A 530 17.12 23.21 -30.11
CA ARG A 530 18.07 22.66 -29.12
C ARG A 530 17.60 22.85 -27.68
N ASP A 531 16.86 23.91 -27.41
CA ASP A 531 16.28 24.24 -26.10
C ASP A 531 15.10 23.33 -25.71
N GLU A 532 14.65 22.45 -26.62
CA GLU A 532 13.69 21.39 -26.31
C GLU A 532 14.34 20.14 -25.69
N LEU A 533 15.68 20.05 -25.68
CA LEU A 533 16.42 19.05 -24.93
C LEU A 533 16.62 19.51 -23.48
N ASP A 534 16.02 18.80 -22.54
CA ASP A 534 16.37 18.95 -21.13
C ASP A 534 17.54 18.05 -20.73
N GLY A 535 18.09 18.26 -19.53
CA GLY A 535 19.21 17.47 -19.02
C GLY A 535 18.91 15.97 -18.96
N ASN A 536 17.65 15.59 -18.75
CA ASN A 536 17.23 14.20 -18.72
C ASN A 536 17.27 13.55 -20.11
N ALA A 537 16.78 14.23 -21.14
CA ALA A 537 16.87 13.76 -22.52
C ALA A 537 18.33 13.57 -22.94
N LEU A 538 19.24 14.48 -22.54
CA LEU A 538 20.68 14.35 -22.79
C LEU A 538 21.31 13.15 -22.06
N ASP A 539 20.98 12.96 -20.79
CA ASP A 539 21.44 11.81 -20.00
C ASP A 539 20.99 10.46 -20.61
N LYS A 540 19.78 10.43 -21.18
CA LYS A 540 19.26 9.26 -21.89
C LYS A 540 19.95 9.05 -23.23
N LEU A 541 20.14 10.10 -24.03
CA LEU A 541 20.91 10.02 -25.28
C LEU A 541 22.31 9.46 -25.05
N ALA A 542 23.00 9.94 -24.00
CA ALA A 542 24.32 9.44 -23.62
C ALA A 542 24.32 7.97 -23.15
N ALA A 543 23.22 7.50 -22.54
CA ALA A 543 23.09 6.12 -22.09
C ALA A 543 22.73 5.16 -23.24
N VAL A 544 21.84 5.59 -24.13
CA VAL A 544 21.37 4.81 -25.28
C VAL A 544 22.42 4.75 -26.39
N LEU A 545 23.14 5.84 -26.63
CA LEU A 545 24.17 5.98 -27.67
C LEU A 545 25.52 6.41 -27.06
N PRO A 546 26.13 5.60 -26.17
CA PRO A 546 27.32 5.99 -25.40
C PRO A 546 28.56 6.23 -26.27
N ASP A 547 28.59 5.68 -27.48
CA ASP A 547 29.72 5.78 -28.40
C ASP A 547 29.46 6.66 -29.63
N ASP A 548 28.27 7.26 -29.75
CA ASP A 548 27.93 8.10 -30.89
C ASP A 548 28.67 9.46 -30.83
N PRO A 549 29.42 9.85 -31.87
CA PRO A 549 30.20 11.08 -31.87
C PRO A 549 29.34 12.34 -31.77
N SER A 550 28.16 12.33 -32.40
CA SER A 550 27.23 13.47 -32.41
C SER A 550 26.62 13.67 -31.03
N VAL A 551 26.29 12.58 -30.33
CA VAL A 551 25.82 12.62 -28.94
C VAL A 551 26.94 13.10 -28.03
N LYS A 552 28.17 12.58 -28.15
CA LYS A 552 29.32 13.04 -27.35
C LYS A 552 29.58 14.54 -27.55
N GLN A 553 29.48 15.03 -28.79
CA GLN A 553 29.63 16.45 -29.09
C GLN A 553 28.49 17.27 -28.49
N LEU A 554 27.23 16.87 -28.68
CA LEU A 554 26.05 17.55 -28.12
C LEU A 554 26.09 17.61 -26.59
N VAL A 555 26.47 16.50 -25.95
CA VAL A 555 26.68 16.41 -24.50
C VAL A 555 27.84 17.30 -24.07
N ALA A 556 28.97 17.32 -24.78
CA ALA A 556 30.11 18.17 -24.43
C ALA A 556 29.84 19.67 -24.60
N GLU A 557 29.09 20.06 -25.65
CA GLU A 557 28.67 21.44 -25.89
C GLU A 557 27.66 21.93 -24.85
N LEU A 558 26.80 21.04 -24.33
CA LEU A 558 25.81 21.36 -23.30
C LEU A 558 26.31 21.17 -21.86
N ASN A 559 27.30 20.28 -21.62
CA ASN A 559 27.93 20.01 -20.32
C ASN A 559 29.29 20.71 -20.12
N ALA A 560 29.48 21.91 -20.66
CA ALA A 560 30.76 22.63 -20.58
C ALA A 560 31.27 23.00 -19.15
N GLY A 561 30.68 22.48 -18.07
CA GLY A 561 31.05 22.73 -16.68
C GLY A 561 31.24 21.48 -15.81
N LEU A 562 32.17 20.56 -16.15
CA LEU A 562 32.61 19.53 -15.19
C LEU A 562 33.14 20.19 -13.92
N SER A 563 32.55 19.87 -12.77
CA SER A 563 32.88 20.45 -11.47
C SER A 563 33.93 19.63 -10.74
N THR A 564 34.75 20.29 -9.94
CA THR A 564 35.80 19.64 -9.13
C THR A 564 35.27 19.35 -7.73
N VAL A 565 35.34 18.09 -7.30
CA VAL A 565 34.95 17.64 -5.95
C VAL A 565 36.14 17.00 -5.24
N LEU A 566 36.13 16.98 -3.90
CA LEU A 566 37.09 16.21 -3.11
C LEU A 566 36.61 14.76 -3.02
N ARG A 567 37.45 13.79 -3.40
CA ARG A 567 37.19 12.35 -3.30
C ARG A 567 38.02 11.77 -2.15
N LEU A 568 37.36 10.99 -1.29
CA LEU A 568 37.92 10.23 -0.17
C LEU A 568 37.57 8.75 -0.37
N ASN A 569 38.50 7.82 -0.10
CA ASN A 569 38.33 6.40 -0.47
C ASN A 569 38.12 5.46 0.74
N GLY A 570 37.87 6.01 1.93
CA GLY A 570 37.56 5.22 3.12
C GLY A 570 38.77 4.83 3.98
N GLY A 571 39.98 5.31 3.68
CA GLY A 571 41.18 5.04 4.47
C GLY A 571 41.42 6.06 5.58
N ASP A 572 41.98 5.64 6.71
CA ASP A 572 42.32 6.49 7.88
C ASP A 572 43.25 7.68 7.54
N GLY A 573 43.99 7.56 6.43
CA GLY A 573 44.90 8.58 5.94
C GLY A 573 44.26 9.61 5.03
N ASP A 574 43.00 9.45 4.61
CA ASP A 574 42.36 10.27 3.57
C ASP A 574 41.69 11.49 4.18
N TYR A 575 42.37 12.64 4.17
CA TYR A 575 41.81 13.90 4.70
C TYR A 575 42.50 15.13 4.12
N VAL A 576 41.93 16.29 4.42
CA VAL A 576 42.56 17.59 4.15
C VAL A 576 43.47 17.98 5.31
N ASP A 577 44.78 18.04 5.07
CA ASP A 577 45.84 18.39 6.04
C ASP A 577 45.91 19.91 6.29
N GLN A 578 44.80 20.44 6.81
CA GLN A 578 44.67 21.82 7.25
C GLN A 578 43.82 21.85 8.53
N PRO A 579 44.41 22.05 9.72
CA PRO A 579 43.67 22.05 10.97
C PRO A 579 42.72 23.24 11.05
N LEU A 580 41.48 22.98 11.46
CA LEU A 580 40.42 23.95 11.66
C LEU A 580 40.07 24.07 13.14
N GLU A 581 39.58 25.25 13.51
CA GLU A 581 39.11 25.58 14.86
C GLU A 581 37.69 26.15 14.80
N LEU A 582 36.84 25.70 15.73
CA LEU A 582 35.49 26.19 15.94
C LEU A 582 35.40 26.86 17.31
N THR A 583 35.30 28.19 17.32
CA THR A 583 35.12 29.02 18.52
C THR A 583 33.87 29.88 18.40
N GLY A 584 33.23 30.24 19.52
CA GLY A 584 32.03 31.10 19.52
C GLY A 584 30.87 30.55 18.65
N PRO A 585 29.92 31.38 18.24
CA PRO A 585 28.89 30.94 17.29
C PRO A 585 29.52 30.49 15.96
N PHE A 586 29.07 29.38 15.37
CA PHE A 586 29.62 28.89 14.10
C PHE A 586 28.59 28.17 13.25
N THR A 587 28.93 28.00 11.96
CA THR A 587 28.21 27.17 10.99
C THR A 587 29.22 26.35 10.19
N VAL A 588 28.98 25.05 10.04
CA VAL A 588 29.72 24.19 9.11
C VAL A 588 28.72 23.61 8.13
N GLU A 589 29.02 23.65 6.84
CA GLU A 589 28.13 23.14 5.79
C GLU A 589 28.92 22.53 4.64
N THR A 590 28.35 21.53 3.96
CA THR A 590 28.95 20.90 2.78
C THR A 590 27.89 20.14 1.99
N TRP A 591 28.11 19.97 0.70
CA TRP A 591 27.52 18.84 -0.02
C TRP A 591 28.34 17.59 0.22
N VAL A 592 27.65 16.48 0.51
CA VAL A 592 28.27 15.16 0.72
C VAL A 592 27.54 14.10 -0.09
N ARG A 593 28.31 13.19 -0.70
CA ARG A 593 27.83 11.96 -1.34
C ARG A 593 28.68 10.79 -0.84
N LEU A 594 28.14 9.96 0.03
CA LEU A 594 28.86 8.80 0.57
C LEU A 594 28.60 7.52 -0.24
N ASP A 595 29.60 6.65 -0.29
CA ASP A 595 29.48 5.33 -0.89
C ASP A 595 28.61 4.39 0.00
N PRO A 596 28.10 3.25 -0.51
CA PRO A 596 27.28 2.33 0.29
C PRO A 596 28.02 1.80 1.53
N GLY A 597 27.30 1.65 2.64
CA GLY A 597 27.88 1.20 3.92
C GLY A 597 28.13 2.32 4.95
N ILE A 598 27.45 3.46 4.80
CA ILE A 598 27.58 4.65 5.65
C ILE A 598 27.54 4.31 7.14
N SER A 599 28.60 4.65 7.85
CA SER A 599 28.79 4.34 9.26
C SER A 599 29.45 5.49 10.04
N ASN A 600 29.82 5.25 11.29
CA ASN A 600 30.55 6.20 12.12
C ASN A 600 32.03 6.35 11.74
N GLN A 601 32.49 5.65 10.71
CA GLN A 601 33.79 5.86 10.08
C GLN A 601 33.77 7.04 9.10
N ASP A 602 32.59 7.37 8.56
CA ASP A 602 32.42 8.49 7.63
C ASP A 602 32.26 9.79 8.43
N SER A 603 33.24 10.70 8.32
CA SER A 603 33.28 11.97 9.04
C SER A 603 33.48 13.15 8.09
N LEU A 604 32.62 14.16 8.22
CA LEU A 604 32.77 15.41 7.47
C LEU A 604 33.90 16.27 8.06
N LEU A 605 33.96 16.35 9.38
CA LEU A 605 34.91 17.16 10.14
C LEU A 605 35.06 16.57 11.53
N GLY A 606 36.27 16.16 11.88
CA GLY A 606 36.51 15.53 13.16
C GLY A 606 37.90 15.75 13.73
N GLY A 607 38.00 15.52 15.04
CA GLY A 607 39.20 15.59 15.86
C GLY A 607 38.93 14.96 17.23
N PRO A 608 39.82 15.17 18.22
CA PRO A 608 39.72 14.46 19.51
C PRO A 608 38.41 14.70 20.29
N GLU A 609 37.88 15.92 20.26
CA GLU A 609 36.75 16.36 21.11
C GLU A 609 35.44 16.59 20.34
N LEU A 610 35.45 16.55 19.00
CA LEU A 610 34.27 16.71 18.15
C LEU A 610 34.41 15.83 16.91
N ASP A 611 33.34 15.13 16.56
CA ASP A 611 33.26 14.37 15.31
C ASP A 611 31.87 14.53 14.68
N ALA A 612 31.83 15.19 13.51
CA ALA A 612 30.64 15.34 12.69
C ALA A 612 30.55 14.17 11.70
N ASN A 613 30.07 13.02 12.18
CA ASN A 613 30.04 11.74 11.45
C ASN A 613 28.61 11.22 11.23
N PHE A 614 28.49 9.97 10.78
CA PHE A 614 27.20 9.32 10.53
C PHE A 614 26.96 8.10 11.45
N PHE A 615 25.71 7.74 11.71
CA PHE A 615 25.35 6.49 12.35
C PHE A 615 24.00 6.01 11.80
N GLU A 616 23.90 4.76 11.37
CA GLU A 616 22.73 4.24 10.64
C GLU A 616 22.34 5.13 9.44
N SER A 617 23.35 5.61 8.70
CA SER A 617 23.19 6.59 7.61
C SER A 617 22.61 7.96 8.04
N ARG A 618 22.44 8.26 9.33
CA ARG A 618 22.01 9.58 9.82
C ARG A 618 23.21 10.44 10.18
N PHE A 619 23.21 11.68 9.73
CA PHE A 619 24.23 12.65 10.14
C PHE A 619 24.08 12.98 11.62
N ARG A 620 25.19 13.13 12.34
CA ARG A 620 25.22 13.53 13.74
C ARG A 620 26.45 14.36 14.07
N VAL A 621 26.36 15.09 15.18
CA VAL A 621 27.52 15.73 15.81
C VAL A 621 27.75 15.03 17.14
N TRP A 622 28.89 14.38 17.28
CA TRP A 622 29.34 13.73 18.51
C TRP A 622 30.40 14.59 19.20
N LEU A 623 30.31 14.72 20.52
CA LEU A 623 31.24 15.48 21.34
C LEU A 623 31.91 14.62 22.43
N GLY A 624 33.19 14.89 22.67
CA GLY A 624 33.99 14.30 23.76
C GLY A 624 33.58 14.81 25.14
N GLY A 625 34.24 14.30 26.18
CA GLY A 625 33.98 14.70 27.57
C GLY A 625 32.65 14.19 28.16
N GLY A 626 32.09 13.09 27.61
CA GLY A 626 30.88 12.44 28.12
C GLY A 626 29.56 12.99 27.57
N VAL A 627 29.60 13.93 26.61
CA VAL A 627 28.39 14.47 25.96
C VAL A 627 27.83 13.50 24.92
N HIS A 628 28.70 12.84 24.16
CA HIS A 628 28.33 11.95 23.06
C HIS A 628 27.51 12.68 21.98
N ASP A 629 26.40 12.10 21.50
CA ASP A 629 25.61 12.67 20.40
C ASP A 629 24.83 13.93 20.88
N ILE A 630 25.34 15.12 20.59
CA ILE A 630 24.67 16.37 20.99
C ILE A 630 23.46 16.67 20.11
N VAL A 631 23.51 16.32 18.83
CA VAL A 631 22.41 16.40 17.88
C VAL A 631 22.56 15.33 16.80
N VAL A 632 21.44 14.69 16.45
CA VAL A 632 21.36 13.63 15.44
C VAL A 632 20.24 13.98 14.48
N ALA A 633 20.45 13.79 13.18
CA ALA A 633 19.44 14.02 12.17
C ALA A 633 18.25 13.04 12.33
N SER A 634 17.05 13.50 12.03
CA SER A 634 15.82 12.71 12.10
C SER A 634 15.72 11.66 10.98
N ARG A 635 16.35 11.93 9.84
CA ARG A 635 16.27 11.13 8.61
C ARG A 635 17.67 10.66 8.17
N PRO A 636 17.80 9.43 7.63
CA PRO A 636 19.04 8.97 7.03
C PRO A 636 19.27 9.68 5.69
N ILE A 637 20.55 9.91 5.35
CA ILE A 637 20.95 10.24 3.99
C ILE A 637 20.98 8.97 3.14
N VAL A 638 20.87 9.14 1.82
CA VAL A 638 20.86 8.02 0.88
C VAL A 638 22.26 7.85 0.30
N PRO A 639 22.84 6.64 0.30
CA PRO A 639 24.13 6.41 -0.34
C PRO A 639 24.06 6.75 -1.83
N GLU A 640 25.20 7.21 -2.36
CA GLU A 640 25.41 7.64 -3.74
C GLU A 640 24.54 8.83 -4.20
N ALA A 641 23.87 9.52 -3.27
CA ALA A 641 23.15 10.76 -3.53
C ALA A 641 23.84 11.95 -2.85
N TRP A 642 23.97 13.06 -3.57
CA TRP A 642 24.42 14.31 -2.99
C TRP A 642 23.36 14.85 -2.03
N THR A 643 23.76 15.12 -0.78
CA THR A 643 22.93 15.76 0.25
C THR A 643 23.69 16.96 0.79
N HIS A 644 23.05 18.13 0.87
CA HIS A 644 23.63 19.25 1.60
C HIS A 644 23.40 19.02 3.09
N VAL A 645 24.47 19.06 3.86
CA VAL A 645 24.45 18.86 5.30
C VAL A 645 25.07 20.09 5.94
N ALA A 646 24.39 20.66 6.92
CA ALA A 646 24.95 21.71 7.75
C ALA A 646 24.70 21.47 9.22
N PHE A 647 25.60 21.95 10.08
CA PHE A 647 25.33 22.11 11.49
C PHE A 647 25.78 23.48 11.99
N THR A 648 25.06 23.99 12.98
CA THR A 648 25.32 25.29 13.58
C THR A 648 25.40 25.19 15.08
N ARG A 649 26.06 26.16 15.71
CA ARG A 649 25.98 26.42 17.13
C ARG A 649 25.79 27.91 17.38
N ASP A 650 24.76 28.28 18.14
CA ASP A 650 24.55 29.67 18.58
C ASP A 650 25.37 30.05 19.82
N SER A 651 25.34 31.32 20.23
CA SER A 651 26.07 31.83 21.40
C SER A 651 25.60 31.21 22.72
N ALA A 652 24.41 30.62 22.76
CA ALA A 652 23.90 29.89 23.92
C ALA A 652 24.32 28.42 23.94
N GLY A 653 25.06 27.96 22.93
CA GLY A 653 25.55 26.58 22.81
C GLY A 653 24.52 25.60 22.25
N VAL A 654 23.42 26.06 21.64
CA VAL A 654 22.43 25.18 21.02
C VAL A 654 22.90 24.78 19.63
N PHE A 655 22.95 23.47 19.39
CA PHE A 655 23.32 22.89 18.10
C PHE A 655 22.07 22.66 17.24
N ARG A 656 22.21 22.84 15.92
CA ARG A 656 21.15 22.52 14.95
C ARG A 656 21.73 21.81 13.74
N ILE A 657 21.02 20.82 13.21
CA ILE A 657 21.33 20.15 11.94
C ILE A 657 20.35 20.62 10.87
N TYR A 658 20.86 20.79 9.65
CA TYR A 658 20.10 21.08 8.45
C TYR A 658 20.43 20.05 7.38
N LEU A 659 19.40 19.61 6.65
CA LEU A 659 19.52 18.73 5.50
C LEU A 659 18.88 19.40 4.29
N ASN A 660 19.62 19.50 3.18
CA ASN A 660 19.19 20.20 1.95
C ASN A 660 18.73 21.63 2.22
N GLY A 661 19.44 22.33 3.10
CA GLY A 661 19.14 23.70 3.50
C GLY A 661 17.98 23.87 4.49
N GLU A 662 17.25 22.80 4.84
CA GLU A 662 16.12 22.86 5.78
C GLU A 662 16.51 22.43 7.18
N LEU A 663 15.97 23.12 8.19
CA LEU A 663 16.18 22.77 9.60
C LEU A 663 15.59 21.38 9.87
N ASP A 664 16.43 20.45 10.31
CA ASP A 664 16.04 19.07 10.60
C ASP A 664 15.89 18.84 12.12
N MET A 665 16.93 19.13 12.90
CA MET A 665 16.95 18.85 14.34
C MET A 665 17.64 19.96 15.13
N THR A 666 17.19 20.17 16.37
CA THR A 666 17.78 21.10 17.34
C THR A 666 18.15 20.34 18.61
N SER A 667 19.33 20.59 19.16
CA SER A 667 19.80 19.94 20.38
C SER A 667 18.99 20.38 21.60
N THR A 668 18.79 19.46 22.53
CA THR A 668 18.25 19.75 23.86
C THR A 668 19.37 20.10 24.85
N THR A 669 20.54 19.48 24.66
CA THR A 669 21.77 19.77 25.41
C THR A 669 22.51 20.94 24.79
N LYS A 670 23.19 21.74 25.62
CA LYS A 670 23.97 22.91 25.20
C LYS A 670 25.45 22.69 25.51
N ASP A 671 26.33 23.12 24.61
CA ASP A 671 27.78 23.09 24.80
C ASP A 671 28.43 24.32 24.15
N VAL A 672 29.29 25.04 24.88
CA VAL A 672 29.94 26.28 24.42
C VAL A 672 31.46 26.15 24.26
N ARG A 673 32.02 24.94 24.41
CA ARG A 673 33.48 24.71 24.32
C ARG A 673 34.03 25.04 22.93
N SER A 674 35.30 25.41 22.86
CA SER A 674 36.01 25.53 21.59
C SER A 674 36.55 24.17 21.17
N PHE A 675 36.54 23.91 19.86
CA PHE A 675 37.05 22.66 19.29
C PHE A 675 38.21 22.97 18.35
N GLN A 676 39.35 22.33 18.58
CA GLN A 676 40.60 22.55 17.85
C GLN A 676 41.09 21.25 17.22
N ASN A 677 42.04 21.36 16.28
CA ASN A 677 42.64 20.23 15.56
C ASN A 677 41.60 19.39 14.82
N LEU A 678 40.65 20.06 14.16
CA LEU A 678 39.64 19.42 13.33
C LEU A 678 40.11 19.33 11.88
N PHE A 679 39.90 18.19 11.22
CA PHE A 679 40.32 17.97 9.84
C PHE A 679 39.13 17.51 8.99
N VAL A 680 39.03 18.04 7.77
CA VAL A 680 37.96 17.66 6.83
C VAL A 680 38.20 16.24 6.33
N GLY A 681 37.20 15.36 6.45
CA GLY A 681 37.26 13.96 6.03
C GLY A 681 37.76 12.97 7.09
N ARG A 682 38.22 13.45 8.26
CA ARG A 682 38.84 12.63 9.32
C ARG A 682 37.98 12.60 10.57
N GLY A 683 37.65 11.40 11.05
CA GLY A 683 36.90 11.18 12.30
C GLY A 683 37.78 10.81 13.49
N ASN A 684 37.12 10.45 14.60
CA ASN A 684 37.77 9.93 15.81
C ASN A 684 37.70 8.39 15.95
N VAL A 685 37.04 7.72 15.00
CA VAL A 685 36.94 6.26 14.88
C VAL A 685 37.92 5.77 13.82
N ALA A 686 38.51 4.59 14.01
CA ALA A 686 39.34 3.95 12.98
C ALA A 686 38.50 3.63 11.73
N GLY A 687 39.06 3.88 10.56
CA GLY A 687 38.37 4.03 9.29
C GLY A 687 38.54 5.45 8.73
N GLY A 688 38.04 5.65 7.51
CA GLY A 688 37.95 6.96 6.88
C GLY A 688 36.66 7.12 6.09
N THR A 689 36.41 8.34 5.62
CA THR A 689 35.23 8.65 4.83
C THR A 689 35.35 8.10 3.42
N ALA A 690 34.36 7.33 2.96
CA ALA A 690 34.28 6.87 1.58
C ALA A 690 33.22 7.67 0.82
N GLY A 691 33.64 8.56 -0.08
CA GLY A 691 32.70 9.41 -0.80
C GLY A 691 33.29 10.67 -1.41
N GLY A 692 32.40 11.59 -1.77
CA GLY A 692 32.71 12.90 -2.31
C GLY A 692 32.21 14.04 -1.43
N LEU A 693 33.02 15.09 -1.29
CA LEU A 693 32.66 16.36 -0.66
C LEU A 693 32.79 17.50 -1.66
N ALA A 694 31.88 18.47 -1.57
CA ALA A 694 31.87 19.67 -2.40
C ALA A 694 31.29 20.86 -1.61
N GLU A 695 31.75 22.06 -1.93
CA GLU A 695 31.30 23.30 -1.27
C GLU A 695 31.40 23.26 0.27
N PHE A 696 32.53 22.77 0.80
CA PHE A 696 32.74 22.67 2.25
C PHE A 696 33.03 24.06 2.83
N ARG A 697 32.26 24.52 3.81
CA ARG A 697 32.38 25.88 4.38
C ARG A 697 32.36 25.85 5.88
N VAL A 698 33.20 26.69 6.48
CA VAL A 698 33.19 26.96 7.92
C VAL A 698 33.05 28.45 8.15
N TRP A 699 32.07 28.82 8.96
CA TRP A 699 31.74 30.18 9.34
C TRP A 699 31.96 30.38 10.84
N ASN A 700 32.49 31.54 11.24
CA ASN A 700 32.61 31.96 12.64
C ASN A 700 31.38 32.75 13.15
N VAL A 701 30.24 32.55 12.50
CA VAL A 701 28.93 33.08 12.87
C VAL A 701 27.89 31.96 12.82
N CYS A 702 26.85 32.04 13.66
CA CYS A 702 25.71 31.13 13.57
C CYS A 702 24.72 31.67 12.53
N ARG A 703 24.76 31.12 11.32
CA ARG A 703 23.83 31.46 10.23
C ARG A 703 22.40 31.01 10.56
N THR A 704 21.43 31.79 10.12
CA THR A 704 19.99 31.52 10.26
C THR A 704 19.53 30.41 9.30
N PRO A 705 18.39 29.75 9.57
CA PRO A 705 17.80 28.80 8.63
C PRO A 705 17.61 29.36 7.22
N ASP A 706 17.17 30.62 7.11
CA ASP A 706 16.95 31.26 5.81
C ASP A 706 18.25 31.54 5.06
N GLU A 707 19.32 31.91 5.76
CA GLU A 707 20.64 32.11 5.16
C GLU A 707 21.27 30.81 4.66
N ILE A 708 21.14 29.72 5.43
CA ILE A 708 21.61 28.38 5.03
C ILE A 708 20.80 27.91 3.83
N ARG A 709 19.46 28.00 3.90
CA ARG A 709 18.56 27.63 2.80
C ARG A 709 18.87 28.42 1.52
N ALA A 710 19.15 29.72 1.63
CA ALA A 710 19.45 30.57 0.49
C ALA A 710 20.80 30.26 -0.18
N ALA A 711 21.76 29.74 0.59
CA ALA A 711 23.14 29.55 0.14
C ALA A 711 23.54 28.10 -0.18
N ALA A 712 22.73 27.11 0.20
CA ALA A 712 23.05 25.68 0.06
C ALA A 712 23.43 25.31 -1.38
N ASN A 713 22.73 25.88 -2.37
CA ASN A 713 22.93 25.59 -3.79
C ASN A 713 23.75 26.67 -4.51
N LEU A 714 24.44 27.56 -3.79
CA LEU A 714 25.16 28.68 -4.40
C LEU A 714 26.65 28.48 -4.26
N ALA A 715 27.43 28.74 -5.31
CA ALA A 715 28.86 28.97 -5.14
C ALA A 715 29.05 30.36 -4.49
N LEU A 716 29.52 30.39 -3.24
CA LEU A 716 29.75 31.64 -2.52
C LEU A 716 31.22 32.07 -2.64
N PRO A 717 31.51 33.33 -3.01
CA PRO A 717 32.84 33.90 -2.85
C PRO A 717 33.15 34.14 -1.35
N ARG A 718 34.34 34.69 -1.05
CA ARG A 718 34.66 35.18 0.30
C ARG A 718 33.54 36.10 0.80
N ALA A 719 33.04 35.81 1.99
CA ALA A 719 32.00 36.56 2.67
C ALA A 719 32.41 36.81 4.13
N ASP A 720 31.86 37.85 4.74
CA ASP A 720 32.14 38.17 6.13
C ASP A 720 31.77 36.99 7.03
N GLY A 721 32.74 36.56 7.84
CA GLY A 721 32.62 35.42 8.74
C GLY A 721 32.88 34.05 8.14
N LEU A 722 33.12 33.92 6.82
CA LEU A 722 33.58 32.66 6.21
C LEU A 722 35.08 32.48 6.46
N VAL A 723 35.46 31.52 7.30
CA VAL A 723 36.85 31.30 7.73
C VAL A 723 37.56 30.18 6.96
N TYR A 724 36.82 29.24 6.37
CA TYR A 724 37.37 28.22 5.47
C TYR A 724 36.37 27.89 4.35
N SER A 725 36.88 27.65 3.15
CA SER A 725 36.10 27.26 1.97
C SER A 725 36.86 26.24 1.14
N GLY A 726 36.38 25.00 1.13
CA GLY A 726 36.79 23.88 0.28
C GLY A 726 35.92 23.82 -0.98
N THR A 727 36.34 24.52 -2.03
CA THR A 727 35.57 24.68 -3.28
C THR A 727 36.47 24.56 -4.49
N GLY A 728 36.06 23.80 -5.51
CA GLY A 728 36.87 23.64 -6.72
C GLY A 728 38.27 23.09 -6.43
N HIS A 729 39.31 23.89 -6.68
CA HIS A 729 40.70 23.56 -6.39
C HIS A 729 41.20 24.05 -5.01
N GLN A 730 40.37 24.73 -4.23
CA GLN A 730 40.75 25.42 -3.01
C GLN A 730 40.50 24.58 -1.76
N TRP A 731 41.10 23.38 -1.66
CA TRP A 731 40.91 22.52 -0.48
C TRP A 731 42.06 22.60 0.53
N GLY A 732 43.24 23.02 0.11
CA GLY A 732 44.46 22.93 0.92
C GLY A 732 45.29 21.70 0.55
N ARG A 733 46.19 21.28 1.45
CA ARG A 733 47.04 20.10 1.25
C ARG A 733 46.22 18.83 1.50
N LEU A 734 46.27 17.85 0.60
CA LEU A 734 45.62 16.55 0.77
C LEU A 734 46.60 15.52 1.34
N HIS A 735 46.11 14.57 2.14
CA HIS A 735 46.87 13.47 2.72
C HIS A 735 46.25 12.11 2.32
N GLY A 736 47.08 11.05 2.31
CA GLY A 736 46.64 9.71 1.91
C GLY A 736 46.29 9.62 0.42
N ASP A 737 45.19 8.96 0.11
CA ASP A 737 44.63 8.80 -1.23
C ASP A 737 43.53 9.82 -1.55
N ALA A 738 43.34 10.83 -0.68
CA ALA A 738 42.43 11.94 -0.93
C ALA A 738 42.86 12.71 -2.19
N LYS A 739 41.92 12.97 -3.10
CA LYS A 739 42.22 13.62 -4.39
C LYS A 739 41.11 14.55 -4.84
N LEU A 740 41.47 15.53 -5.67
CA LEU A 740 40.49 16.33 -6.39
C LEU A 740 40.10 15.63 -7.69
N GLU A 741 38.80 15.43 -7.88
CA GLU A 741 38.25 14.75 -9.04
C GLU A 741 37.35 15.70 -9.83
N ARG A 742 37.58 15.80 -11.14
CA ARG A 742 36.67 16.50 -12.05
C ARG A 742 35.60 15.52 -12.52
N THR A 743 34.34 15.82 -12.21
CA THR A 743 33.23 14.89 -12.44
C THR A 743 31.97 15.62 -12.91
N ALA A 744 31.16 14.91 -13.70
CA ALA A 744 29.78 15.29 -13.97
C ALA A 744 28.86 14.92 -12.78
N ASP A 745 29.39 14.16 -11.81
CA ASP A 745 28.73 13.82 -10.55
C ASP A 745 28.98 14.85 -9.47
N ALA A 746 28.43 16.04 -9.66
CA ALA A 746 28.54 17.15 -8.71
C ALA A 746 27.17 17.51 -8.12
N PRO A 747 27.14 18.11 -6.92
CA PRO A 747 25.92 18.67 -6.36
C PRO A 747 25.36 19.80 -7.26
N PRO A 748 24.06 20.14 -7.13
CA PRO A 748 23.39 21.17 -7.92
C PRO A 748 23.80 22.59 -7.48
N VAL A 749 25.08 22.93 -7.63
CA VAL A 749 25.63 24.24 -7.27
C VAL A 749 25.46 25.19 -8.45
N LEU A 750 24.69 26.24 -8.23
CA LEU A 750 24.43 27.31 -9.17
C LEU A 750 25.56 28.34 -9.13
N SER A 751 25.96 28.82 -10.30
CA SER A 751 26.71 30.07 -10.43
C SER A 751 25.87 31.24 -9.90
N GLN A 752 26.53 32.35 -9.58
CA GLN A 752 25.85 33.54 -9.08
C GLN A 752 24.81 34.11 -10.07
N SER A 753 25.05 33.96 -11.38
CA SER A 753 24.09 34.33 -12.42
C SER A 753 22.89 33.40 -12.48
N GLU A 754 23.10 32.08 -12.38
CA GLU A 754 22.02 31.09 -12.37
C GLU A 754 21.16 31.21 -11.11
N ALA A 755 21.79 31.46 -9.97
CA ALA A 755 21.15 31.77 -8.72
C ALA A 755 20.26 33.01 -8.81
N SER A 756 20.76 34.07 -9.44
CA SER A 756 20.00 35.30 -9.66
C SER A 756 18.81 35.05 -10.58
N ALA A 757 18.99 34.29 -11.65
CA ALA A 757 17.90 33.89 -12.56
C ALA A 757 16.84 33.05 -11.84
N LEU A 758 17.26 32.09 -11.01
CA LEU A 758 16.37 31.28 -10.19
C LEU A 758 15.63 32.14 -9.16
N ALA A 759 16.28 33.09 -8.52
CA ALA A 759 15.64 34.02 -7.59
C ALA A 759 14.56 34.88 -8.28
N VAL A 760 14.85 35.42 -9.47
CA VAL A 760 13.86 36.14 -10.29
C VAL A 760 12.67 35.24 -10.63
N LYS A 761 12.93 33.98 -10.98
CA LYS A 761 11.89 32.99 -11.26
C LYS A 761 11.01 32.69 -10.04
N PHE A 762 11.62 32.47 -8.87
CA PHE A 762 10.87 32.30 -7.62
C PHE A 762 9.99 33.51 -7.33
N GLU A 763 10.52 34.73 -7.50
CA GLU A 763 9.75 35.97 -7.30
C GLU A 763 8.57 36.07 -8.28
N GLN A 764 8.78 35.74 -9.55
CA GLN A 764 7.73 35.73 -10.57
C GLN A 764 6.57 34.80 -10.18
N PHE A 765 6.86 33.55 -9.81
CA PHE A 765 5.80 32.59 -9.44
C PHE A 765 5.22 32.85 -8.05
N ARG A 766 6.01 33.39 -7.12
CA ARG A 766 5.52 33.86 -5.81
C ARG A 766 4.47 34.94 -6.00
N ALA A 767 4.72 35.91 -6.89
CA ALA A 767 3.74 36.94 -7.22
C ALA A 767 2.41 36.36 -7.73
N LEU A 768 2.42 35.25 -8.48
CA LEU A 768 1.19 34.58 -8.92
C LEU A 768 0.39 33.97 -7.75
N THR A 769 1.05 33.47 -6.71
CA THR A 769 0.35 32.89 -5.54
C THR A 769 -0.39 33.92 -4.68
N THR A 770 -0.03 35.20 -4.80
CA THR A 770 -0.69 36.31 -4.08
C THR A 770 -1.94 36.85 -4.79
N ARG A 771 -2.16 36.46 -6.05
CA ARG A 771 -3.30 36.89 -6.87
C ARG A 771 -4.42 35.85 -6.82
N ARG A 772 -5.67 36.29 -6.96
CA ARG A 772 -6.84 35.39 -6.92
C ARG A 772 -7.04 34.71 -8.27
N GLY A 773 -6.61 33.45 -8.41
CA GLY A 773 -6.96 32.58 -9.53
C GLY A 773 -8.34 31.91 -9.39
N ASP A 774 -8.74 31.15 -10.40
CA ASP A 774 -9.95 30.33 -10.42
C ASP A 774 -9.62 28.85 -10.12
N PRO A 775 -10.04 28.31 -8.96
CA PRO A 775 -9.72 26.95 -8.57
C PRO A 775 -10.36 25.88 -9.48
N ASN A 776 -11.48 26.18 -10.16
CA ASN A 776 -12.12 25.20 -11.06
C ASN A 776 -11.31 25.02 -12.34
N ARG A 777 -10.82 26.13 -12.93
CA ARG A 777 -9.87 26.05 -14.05
C ARG A 777 -8.54 25.46 -13.60
N GLY A 778 -8.10 25.79 -12.38
CA GLY A 778 -6.92 25.21 -11.75
C GLY A 778 -6.99 23.69 -11.63
N GLN A 779 -8.15 23.13 -11.28
CA GLN A 779 -8.36 21.68 -11.21
C GLN A 779 -8.24 20.99 -12.58
N GLN A 780 -8.70 21.65 -13.65
CA GLN A 780 -8.56 21.13 -15.02
C GLN A 780 -7.08 21.08 -15.43
N VAL A 781 -6.34 22.17 -15.20
CA VAL A 781 -4.89 22.23 -15.45
C VAL A 781 -4.17 21.18 -14.60
N PHE A 782 -4.53 21.06 -13.32
CA PHE A 782 -3.98 20.06 -12.39
C PHE A 782 -4.12 18.65 -12.96
N THR A 783 -5.31 18.27 -13.40
CA THR A 783 -5.60 16.92 -13.93
C THR A 783 -4.66 16.55 -15.07
N THR A 784 -4.36 17.51 -15.95
CA THR A 784 -3.50 17.29 -17.13
C THR A 784 -2.00 17.38 -16.84
N THR A 785 -1.59 18.02 -15.74
CA THR A 785 -0.19 18.33 -15.42
C THR A 785 0.31 17.54 -14.20
N CYS A 786 -0.28 17.76 -13.03
CA CYS A 786 0.13 17.15 -11.77
C CYS A 786 -0.60 15.82 -11.50
N GLY A 787 -1.89 15.73 -11.86
CA GLY A 787 -2.75 14.57 -11.68
C GLY A 787 -2.32 13.34 -12.50
N VAL A 788 -1.40 13.50 -13.45
CA VAL A 788 -0.75 12.40 -14.18
C VAL A 788 0.13 11.56 -13.26
N CYS A 789 0.72 12.19 -12.25
CA CYS A 789 1.66 11.56 -11.32
C CYS A 789 1.10 11.43 -9.90
N HIS A 790 0.25 12.37 -9.48
CA HIS A 790 -0.23 12.50 -8.11
C HIS A 790 -1.72 12.18 -7.98
N THR A 791 -2.12 11.69 -6.81
CA THR A 791 -3.53 11.54 -6.43
C THR A 791 -4.04 12.70 -5.60
N VAL A 792 -5.31 13.05 -5.78
CA VAL A 792 -6.11 13.86 -4.85
C VAL A 792 -7.42 13.13 -4.62
N HIS A 793 -7.79 12.89 -3.36
CA HIS A 793 -8.99 12.13 -2.98
C HIS A 793 -9.08 10.76 -3.68
N GLY A 794 -7.93 10.11 -3.88
CA GLY A 794 -7.83 8.80 -4.53
C GLY A 794 -7.89 8.81 -6.07
N VAL A 795 -8.04 9.98 -6.70
CA VAL A 795 -8.08 10.14 -8.17
C VAL A 795 -6.76 10.71 -8.69
N GLY A 796 -6.17 10.06 -9.69
CA GLY A 796 -4.93 10.49 -10.34
C GLY A 796 -3.87 9.39 -10.46
N GLY A 797 -2.64 9.78 -10.78
CA GLY A 797 -1.49 8.88 -10.90
C GLY A 797 -0.90 8.46 -9.56
N LYS A 798 -0.16 7.35 -9.55
CA LYS A 798 0.49 6.77 -8.34
C LYS A 798 2.02 6.78 -8.42
N VAL A 799 2.59 7.78 -9.10
CA VAL A 799 4.04 7.96 -9.27
C VAL A 799 4.58 8.87 -8.16
N GLY A 800 3.92 10.00 -7.93
CA GLY A 800 4.21 10.91 -6.83
C GLY A 800 3.36 10.63 -5.59
N PRO A 801 3.66 11.28 -4.45
CA PRO A 801 2.82 11.20 -3.25
C PRO A 801 1.41 11.76 -3.50
N ALA A 802 0.45 11.39 -2.65
CA ALA A 802 -0.84 12.06 -2.60
C ALA A 802 -0.64 13.55 -2.25
N LEU A 803 -1.41 14.43 -2.89
CA LEU A 803 -1.35 15.87 -2.66
C LEU A 803 -2.49 16.38 -1.77
N ASP A 804 -3.26 15.48 -1.16
CA ASP A 804 -4.17 15.79 -0.06
C ASP A 804 -3.36 16.47 1.07
N GLY A 805 -3.68 17.72 1.40
CA GLY A 805 -2.95 18.51 2.40
C GLY A 805 -1.77 19.33 1.89
N ALA A 806 -1.41 19.26 0.60
CA ALA A 806 -0.25 19.98 0.05
C ALA A 806 -0.33 21.50 0.26
N GLY A 807 -1.53 22.07 0.27
CA GLY A 807 -1.77 23.50 0.51
C GLY A 807 -1.47 23.95 1.94
N ALA A 808 -1.41 23.04 2.92
CA ALA A 808 -1.08 23.37 4.30
C ALA A 808 0.37 23.84 4.50
N HIS A 809 1.29 23.45 3.59
CA HIS A 809 2.69 23.86 3.62
C HIS A 809 2.92 25.30 3.10
N GLY A 810 1.90 25.91 2.52
CA GLY A 810 1.96 27.27 2.00
C GLY A 810 2.68 27.40 0.65
N PRO A 811 2.66 28.60 0.05
CA PRO A 811 3.13 28.84 -1.32
C PRO A 811 4.64 28.65 -1.49
N GLU A 812 5.45 28.99 -0.49
CA GLU A 812 6.91 28.85 -0.57
C GLU A 812 7.34 27.38 -0.71
N ALA A 813 6.81 26.50 0.14
CA ALA A 813 7.13 25.08 0.08
C ALA A 813 6.65 24.45 -1.25
N LEU A 814 5.44 24.83 -1.69
CA LEU A 814 4.89 24.38 -2.97
C LEU A 814 5.80 24.78 -4.14
N LEU A 815 6.19 26.06 -4.23
CA LEU A 815 7.03 26.55 -5.32
C LEU A 815 8.40 25.89 -5.32
N ARG A 816 8.99 25.60 -4.16
CA ARG A 816 10.28 24.87 -4.07
C ARG A 816 10.18 23.46 -4.62
N ASN A 817 9.14 22.73 -4.23
CA ASN A 817 8.92 21.37 -4.71
C ASN A 817 8.73 21.33 -6.23
N VAL A 818 8.07 22.34 -6.81
CA VAL A 818 7.74 22.37 -8.23
C VAL A 818 8.83 22.99 -9.12
N LEU A 819 9.48 24.07 -8.67
CA LEU A 819 10.49 24.78 -9.45
C LEU A 819 11.90 24.18 -9.33
N THR A 820 12.15 23.44 -8.24
CA THR A 820 13.44 22.78 -7.96
C THR A 820 13.24 21.34 -7.44
N PRO A 821 12.51 20.47 -8.17
CA PRO A 821 12.15 19.12 -7.72
C PRO A 821 13.36 18.21 -7.45
N ASN A 822 14.48 18.44 -8.15
CA ASN A 822 15.73 17.71 -7.91
C ASN A 822 16.39 18.08 -6.57
N ALA A 823 16.25 19.33 -6.10
CA ALA A 823 16.79 19.80 -4.83
C ALA A 823 15.88 19.42 -3.64
N ALA A 824 14.57 19.38 -3.86
CA ALA A 824 13.57 18.99 -2.87
C ALA A 824 13.30 17.46 -2.81
N MET A 825 14.13 16.66 -3.48
CA MET A 825 13.87 15.24 -3.70
C MET A 825 14.06 14.40 -2.43
N GLU A 826 13.01 13.68 -2.03
CA GLU A 826 13.13 12.60 -1.06
C GLU A 826 13.63 11.31 -1.73
N GLY A 827 14.43 10.52 -1.01
CA GLY A 827 15.07 9.31 -1.54
C GLY A 827 14.13 8.30 -2.19
N GLY A 828 12.88 8.22 -1.74
CA GLY A 828 11.86 7.32 -2.27
C GLY A 828 11.32 7.70 -3.65
N TYR A 829 11.53 8.94 -4.11
CA TYR A 829 11.06 9.46 -5.40
C TYR A 829 12.22 9.77 -6.36
N ARG A 830 13.32 9.03 -6.22
CA ARG A 830 14.42 9.02 -7.19
C ARG A 830 14.00 8.27 -8.45
N ARG A 831 14.45 8.75 -9.61
CA ARG A 831 14.34 7.98 -10.85
C ARG A 831 15.17 6.71 -10.73
N PHE A 832 14.59 5.59 -11.17
CA PHE A 832 15.27 4.32 -11.33
C PHE A 832 15.33 4.00 -12.82
N ARG A 833 16.52 3.70 -13.33
CA ARG A 833 16.78 3.36 -14.73
C ARG A 833 16.97 1.86 -14.85
N VAL A 834 16.36 1.27 -15.86
CA VAL A 834 16.68 -0.06 -16.38
C VAL A 834 17.10 0.08 -17.85
N GLU A 835 18.25 -0.50 -18.17
CA GLU A 835 18.82 -0.58 -19.52
C GLU A 835 18.69 -2.01 -19.99
N THR A 836 17.89 -2.25 -21.03
CA THR A 836 17.68 -3.60 -21.58
C THR A 836 18.87 -4.04 -22.43
N GLN A 837 19.01 -5.35 -22.63
CA GLN A 837 20.02 -5.90 -23.55
C GLN A 837 19.83 -5.43 -25.00
N ASP A 838 18.60 -5.06 -25.37
CA ASP A 838 18.26 -4.53 -26.69
C ASP A 838 18.59 -3.03 -26.84
N GLY A 839 19.14 -2.41 -25.79
CA GLY A 839 19.58 -1.00 -25.78
C GLY A 839 18.49 0.00 -25.44
N ASP A 840 17.26 -0.45 -25.13
CA ASP A 840 16.19 0.43 -24.68
C ASP A 840 16.43 0.86 -23.21
N VAL A 841 16.11 2.12 -22.90
CA VAL A 841 16.26 2.71 -21.57
C VAL A 841 14.90 3.11 -21.04
N VAL A 842 14.50 2.49 -19.93
CA VAL A 842 13.24 2.82 -19.22
C VAL A 842 13.56 3.43 -17.87
N GLU A 843 12.92 4.56 -17.56
CA GLU A 843 13.07 5.29 -16.30
C GLU A 843 11.72 5.53 -15.64
N GLY A 844 11.65 5.41 -14.32
CA GLY A 844 10.44 5.72 -13.57
C GLY A 844 10.65 5.57 -12.07
N LEU A 845 9.56 5.44 -11.33
CA LEU A 845 9.60 5.10 -9.92
C LEU A 845 9.84 3.59 -9.77
N LEU A 846 10.77 3.19 -8.89
CA LEU A 846 10.90 1.78 -8.51
C LEU A 846 9.73 1.39 -7.60
N ALA A 847 8.70 0.76 -8.17
CA ALA A 847 7.47 0.40 -7.46
C ALA A 847 7.63 -0.88 -6.62
N ALA A 848 8.40 -1.85 -7.12
CA ALA A 848 8.75 -3.07 -6.41
C ALA A 848 10.07 -3.65 -6.94
N GLN A 849 10.76 -4.40 -6.10
CA GLN A 849 11.89 -5.23 -6.50
C GLN A 849 11.80 -6.59 -5.81
N ASP A 850 12.10 -7.64 -6.56
CA ASP A 850 12.26 -9.00 -6.04
C ASP A 850 13.61 -9.58 -6.50
N ALA A 851 13.85 -10.85 -6.20
CA ALA A 851 15.11 -11.53 -6.50
C ALA A 851 15.39 -11.58 -8.01
N ASP A 852 14.35 -11.63 -8.84
CA ASP A 852 14.47 -11.90 -10.28
C ASP A 852 14.10 -10.69 -11.15
N SER A 853 13.51 -9.63 -10.58
CA SER A 853 12.92 -8.54 -11.34
C SER A 853 12.88 -7.18 -10.64
N PHE A 854 12.76 -6.14 -11.46
CA PHE A 854 12.41 -4.78 -11.05
C PHE A 854 11.06 -4.40 -11.65
N THR A 855 10.20 -3.75 -10.86
CA THR A 855 8.93 -3.21 -11.34
C THR A 855 9.03 -1.69 -11.38
N ILE A 856 8.93 -1.12 -12.58
CA ILE A 856 9.02 0.31 -12.84
C ILE A 856 7.63 0.86 -13.11
N ARG A 857 7.28 1.93 -12.40
CA ARG A 857 6.05 2.68 -12.59
C ARG A 857 6.34 3.99 -13.32
N GLN A 858 5.64 4.22 -14.42
CA GLN A 858 5.70 5.47 -15.17
C GLN A 858 4.34 6.16 -15.20
N PRO A 859 4.29 7.49 -15.45
CA PRO A 859 3.04 8.19 -15.64
C PRO A 859 2.25 7.61 -16.83
N SER A 860 0.95 7.42 -16.67
CA SER A 860 0.03 6.95 -17.72
C SER A 860 0.36 5.58 -18.36
N THR A 861 1.12 4.72 -17.69
CA THR A 861 1.34 3.33 -18.10
C THR A 861 1.03 2.40 -16.93
N GLU A 862 0.67 1.15 -17.23
CA GLU A 862 0.67 0.10 -16.22
C GLU A 862 2.10 -0.18 -15.71
N ASP A 863 2.19 -0.79 -14.53
CA ASP A 863 3.48 -1.17 -13.94
C ASP A 863 4.21 -2.18 -14.85
N GLN A 864 5.47 -1.88 -15.16
CA GLN A 864 6.28 -2.70 -16.06
C GLN A 864 7.29 -3.52 -15.26
N ARG A 865 7.20 -4.84 -15.37
CA ARG A 865 8.12 -5.78 -14.74
C ARG A 865 9.25 -6.15 -15.70
N PHE A 866 10.49 -5.93 -15.28
CA PHE A 866 11.71 -6.23 -16.03
C PHE A 866 12.50 -7.34 -15.33
N LEU A 867 12.72 -8.45 -16.03
CA LEU A 867 13.54 -9.55 -15.52
C LEU A 867 15.02 -9.18 -15.54
N ARG A 868 15.72 -9.37 -14.43
CA ARG A 868 17.15 -9.00 -14.25
C ARG A 868 18.06 -9.62 -15.32
N ASN A 869 17.77 -10.86 -15.75
CA ASN A 869 18.54 -11.56 -16.77
C ASN A 869 18.39 -11.00 -18.20
N LYS A 870 17.45 -10.07 -18.42
CA LYS A 870 17.26 -9.34 -19.68
C LYS A 870 17.80 -7.91 -19.62
N LEU A 871 18.42 -7.52 -18.51
CA LEU A 871 18.96 -6.19 -18.31
C LEU A 871 20.48 -6.19 -18.50
N ARG A 872 20.97 -5.12 -19.13
CA ARG A 872 22.40 -4.79 -19.17
C ARG A 872 22.81 -4.10 -17.87
N ARG A 873 21.98 -3.17 -17.39
CA ARG A 873 22.23 -2.37 -16.19
C ARG A 873 20.91 -1.93 -15.55
N ALA A 874 20.90 -1.74 -14.24
CA ALA A 874 19.80 -1.12 -13.52
C ALA A 874 20.33 -0.35 -12.32
N GLY A 875 19.68 0.76 -11.95
CA GLY A 875 20.09 1.53 -10.77
C GLY A 875 19.36 2.86 -10.62
N PHE A 876 19.54 3.49 -9.46
CA PHE A 876 19.01 4.82 -9.21
C PHE A 876 19.81 5.89 -9.93
N LEU A 877 19.10 6.87 -10.47
CA LEU A 877 19.65 8.11 -11.01
C LEU A 877 19.68 9.21 -9.93
N LYS A 878 20.23 10.36 -10.31
CA LYS A 878 20.44 11.51 -9.42
C LYS A 878 19.22 12.45 -9.34
N GLY A 879 18.33 12.38 -10.32
CA GLY A 879 17.17 13.28 -10.42
C GLY A 879 15.86 12.67 -9.91
N SER A 880 14.93 13.55 -9.59
CA SER A 880 13.56 13.24 -9.18
C SER A 880 12.76 12.64 -10.33
N VAL A 881 11.77 11.80 -10.03
CA VAL A 881 10.75 11.38 -11.02
C VAL A 881 9.84 12.55 -11.40
N MET A 882 9.80 13.62 -10.61
CA MET A 882 9.08 14.85 -10.92
C MET A 882 9.88 15.68 -11.94
N PRO A 883 9.32 16.00 -13.12
CA PRO A 883 9.99 16.81 -14.13
C PRO A 883 10.21 18.26 -13.67
N GLU A 884 11.30 18.88 -14.15
CA GLU A 884 11.51 20.31 -14.05
C GLU A 884 10.71 21.07 -15.14
N GLY A 885 10.55 22.37 -14.99
CA GLY A 885 9.95 23.18 -16.07
C GLY A 885 8.43 23.11 -16.15
N LEU A 886 7.74 22.54 -15.14
CA LEU A 886 6.29 22.28 -15.20
C LEU A 886 5.44 23.56 -15.18
N LEU A 887 5.79 24.55 -14.36
CA LEU A 887 5.04 25.81 -14.28
C LEU A 887 5.39 26.74 -15.43
N GLU A 888 6.63 26.67 -15.90
CA GLU A 888 7.18 27.46 -17.00
C GLU A 888 6.62 27.04 -18.35
N ALA A 889 6.15 25.80 -18.45
CA ALA A 889 5.43 25.31 -19.62
C ALA A 889 4.01 25.89 -19.75
N LEU A 890 3.48 26.49 -18.68
CA LEU A 890 2.10 26.98 -18.62
C LEU A 890 2.04 28.48 -18.92
N PRO A 891 0.97 28.95 -19.61
CA PRO A 891 0.64 30.37 -19.64
C PRO A 891 0.48 30.92 -18.21
N PRO A 892 0.86 32.18 -17.93
CA PRO A 892 0.83 32.75 -16.58
C PRO A 892 -0.52 32.60 -15.86
N ASP A 893 -1.64 32.77 -16.58
CA ASP A 893 -2.98 32.63 -16.01
C ASP A 893 -3.30 31.19 -15.59
N GLN A 894 -2.85 30.20 -16.39
CA GLN A 894 -3.02 28.78 -16.05
C GLN A 894 -2.13 28.36 -14.88
N ALA A 895 -0.90 28.89 -14.82
CA ALA A 895 -0.01 28.67 -13.68
C ALA A 895 -0.62 29.26 -12.39
N GLN A 896 -1.21 30.45 -12.46
CA GLN A 896 -1.91 31.07 -11.34
C GLN A 896 -3.13 30.26 -10.88
N ASP A 897 -3.98 29.82 -11.82
CA ASP A 897 -5.16 29.00 -11.52
C ASP A 897 -4.75 27.66 -10.90
N LEU A 898 -3.72 26.99 -11.45
CA LEU A 898 -3.15 25.75 -10.91
C LEU A 898 -2.65 25.92 -9.47
N LEU A 899 -1.81 26.93 -9.22
CA LEU A 899 -1.27 27.21 -7.88
C LEU A 899 -2.40 27.53 -6.89
N THR A 900 -3.42 28.28 -7.33
CA THR A 900 -4.61 28.58 -6.53
C THR A 900 -5.32 27.30 -6.11
N TYR A 901 -5.57 26.37 -7.05
CA TYR A 901 -6.20 25.09 -6.75
C TYR A 901 -5.37 24.25 -5.78
N VAL A 902 -4.07 24.07 -6.02
CA VAL A 902 -3.22 23.23 -5.15
C VAL A 902 -3.17 23.77 -3.71
N LEU A 903 -3.19 25.11 -3.54
CA LEU A 903 -3.25 25.74 -2.22
C LEU A 903 -4.59 25.54 -1.49
N THR A 904 -5.65 25.11 -2.18
CA THR A 904 -6.93 24.74 -1.55
C THR A 904 -6.94 23.32 -0.96
N LEU A 905 -5.99 22.47 -1.35
CA LEU A 905 -5.90 21.08 -0.88
C LEU A 905 -5.33 21.04 0.55
N LYS A 906 -6.20 21.02 1.55
CA LYS A 906 -5.83 21.04 2.98
C LYS A 906 -6.24 19.77 3.71
#